data_AF-A0A2M9H7L5-F1
#
_entry.id   AF-A0A2M9H7L5-F1
#
_cell.length_a   1.000
_cell.length_b   1.000
_cell.length_c   1.000
_cell.angle_alpha   90.00
_cell.angle_beta   90.00
_cell.angle_gamma   90.00
#
_symmetry.space_group_name_H-M   'P 1'
#
loop_
_entity.id
_entity.type
_entity.pdbx_description
1 polymer ?
#
loop_
_entity_poly.entity_id
_entity_poly.type
_entity_poly.pdbx_seq_one_letter_code
_entity_poly.pdbx_strand_id
1 'polypeptide(L)'
;MLFDDDAELEDEFRSVAFASDDVRAMERPLLEDGVPLMRMAASATAMTARVMMARAHVSPDTARITLLAGGGDNGGDGLFAAAELAADGVDVTVVAVGRSLHEEGFAAFRAVGGEVIVLDSDAEIPGVDGPQDAQEASDLFEEAVSAAESSHLVIDAMTGIGLHGALRGIPAQVAAALGEHGQLPDVIATPCGAGHDGFPLVLAVDAPSGVGIDDGTLPGPYIPADATITFGALKPCDLLPPATYVCGQQVLVDFGFDTEPFLPAVENVTQRTAAQSIRLPHVNDSKYSRGVVGLVTGSDEYPGAAVLSSRAAALSNVGMIRYVGPRIAQDMVLSRVPEAVMGKGHVQSWVVGSGVPSGPDEGDMDAQRRRIAALLAHYSSEEDGSEDLPPVVVDAGALDLLPESCVPQVLITPHAGELARLLSERDEDVSVQDVLAEPLNWATRAWELTGATVLLKGAVTVVVGDDGDGNPHVFVSGSGPAWLATAGAGDVLAGVIGAVLAQNAETLVRLPDQMAVFAAVGSYIHGLAAGMASESFQRGSCPPVVYDGASPLEFFHAMQPRRIEPGSVLDGTLGHPIVAGEVADCIPGVFGTLIGMYDDNDGDDDDDNVTDGTTSDDDGDDAESPVFSSGSGTDEAVTADDGDDADVVLDVDRDYTDEELDALADALFAKYEEEERR
;
A
#
# COMPACT_ATOMS: atom_id res chain seq x y z
N MET A 1 -16.94 18.16 -9.84
CA MET A 1 -16.14 16.97 -9.55
C MET A 1 -16.92 15.73 -10.00
N LEU A 2 -16.22 14.62 -10.22
CA LEU A 2 -16.82 13.33 -10.61
C LEU A 2 -17.24 12.50 -9.39
N PHE A 3 -16.77 12.88 -8.21
CA PHE A 3 -17.05 12.29 -6.91
C PHE A 3 -17.41 13.43 -5.94
N ASP A 4 -18.09 13.11 -4.84
CA ASP A 4 -18.34 14.09 -3.77
C ASP A 4 -17.02 14.49 -3.08
N ASP A 5 -16.95 15.72 -2.59
CA ASP A 5 -15.75 16.31 -1.99
C ASP A 5 -15.26 15.47 -0.79
N ASP A 6 -16.19 14.93 0.01
CA ASP A 6 -15.88 14.06 1.16
C ASP A 6 -15.17 12.76 0.73
N ALA A 7 -15.56 12.18 -0.40
CA ALA A 7 -14.98 10.94 -0.92
C ALA A 7 -13.62 11.17 -1.58
N GLU A 8 -13.35 12.38 -2.07
CA GLU A 8 -12.02 12.79 -2.53
C GLU A 8 -11.06 12.97 -1.34
N LEU A 9 -11.50 13.64 -0.28
CA LEU A 9 -10.72 13.83 0.95
C LEU A 9 -10.37 12.50 1.63
N GLU A 10 -11.32 11.56 1.70
CA GLU A 10 -11.06 10.24 2.28
C GLU A 10 -10.03 9.41 1.48
N ASP A 11 -10.06 9.49 0.14
CA ASP A 11 -9.09 8.80 -0.72
C ASP A 11 -7.69 9.38 -0.52
N GLU A 12 -7.59 10.71 -0.49
CA GLU A 12 -6.35 11.45 -0.25
C GLU A 12 -5.75 11.06 1.10
N PHE A 13 -6.56 11.10 2.16
CA PHE A 13 -6.16 10.73 3.51
C PHE A 13 -5.56 9.32 3.59
N ARG A 14 -6.09 8.36 2.81
CA ARG A 14 -5.64 6.96 2.78
C ARG A 14 -4.50 6.69 1.79
N SER A 15 -4.11 7.65 0.95
CA SER A 15 -3.20 7.41 -0.17
C SER A 15 -2.01 8.37 -0.24
N VAL A 16 -2.01 9.44 0.55
CA VAL A 16 -0.98 10.47 0.53
C VAL A 16 -0.16 10.44 1.81
N ALA A 17 1.17 10.45 1.65
CA ALA A 17 2.12 10.52 2.74
C ALA A 17 2.88 11.85 2.75
N PHE A 18 3.16 12.35 3.95
CA PHE A 18 3.85 13.63 4.18
C PHE A 18 5.15 13.41 4.97
N ALA A 19 6.15 14.24 4.69
CA ALA A 19 7.42 14.17 5.39
C ALA A 19 7.25 14.41 6.89
N SER A 20 8.11 13.79 7.70
CA SER A 20 8.08 13.84 9.17
C SER A 20 8.03 15.26 9.74
N ASP A 21 8.74 16.20 9.11
CA ASP A 21 8.75 17.60 9.52
C ASP A 21 7.43 18.34 9.19
N ASP A 22 6.74 17.94 8.11
CA ASP A 22 5.43 18.50 7.74
C ASP A 22 4.34 17.98 8.68
N VAL A 23 4.37 16.70 9.02
CA VAL A 23 3.47 16.11 10.04
C VAL A 23 3.59 16.86 11.37
N ARG A 24 4.82 17.13 11.84
CA ARG A 24 5.04 17.95 13.05
C ARG A 24 4.53 19.37 12.92
N ALA A 25 4.59 19.94 11.71
CA ALA A 25 4.07 21.27 11.45
C ALA A 25 2.55 21.30 11.50
N MET A 26 1.87 20.22 11.08
CA MET A 26 0.42 20.01 11.18
C MET A 26 -0.03 19.77 12.63
N GLU A 27 0.77 19.08 13.44
CA GLU A 27 0.45 18.82 14.87
C GLU A 27 0.48 20.07 15.74
N ARG A 28 1.43 20.98 15.48
CA ARG A 28 1.73 22.12 16.36
C ARG A 28 0.50 23.00 16.66
N PRO A 29 -0.33 23.43 15.69
CA PRO A 29 -1.53 24.20 15.96
C PRO A 29 -2.51 23.50 16.91
N LEU A 30 -2.72 22.19 16.75
CA LEU A 30 -3.63 21.42 17.60
C LEU A 30 -3.10 21.30 19.03
N LEU A 31 -1.79 21.11 19.20
CA LEU A 31 -1.15 21.11 20.52
C LEU A 31 -1.22 22.50 21.18
N GLU A 32 -1.06 23.58 20.40
CA GLU A 32 -1.22 24.96 20.89
C GLU A 32 -2.67 25.26 21.34
N ASP A 33 -3.65 24.65 20.69
CA ASP A 33 -5.07 24.70 21.05
C ASP A 33 -5.45 23.73 22.21
N GLY A 34 -4.49 22.94 22.69
CA GLY A 34 -4.66 22.04 23.83
C GLY A 34 -5.40 20.74 23.49
N VAL A 35 -5.44 20.34 22.22
CA VAL A 35 -5.97 19.04 21.80
C VAL A 35 -5.08 17.94 22.40
N PRO A 36 -5.65 16.94 23.09
CA PRO A 36 -4.87 15.91 23.79
C PRO A 36 -4.43 14.80 22.84
N LEU A 37 -3.68 15.12 21.78
CA LEU A 37 -3.28 14.19 20.72
C LEU A 37 -2.68 12.88 21.26
N MET A 38 -1.77 12.97 22.25
CA MET A 38 -1.15 11.81 22.88
C MET A 38 -2.16 10.87 23.57
N ARG A 39 -3.22 11.41 24.18
CA ARG A 39 -4.28 10.58 24.79
C ARG A 39 -5.14 9.91 23.73
N MET A 40 -5.39 10.60 22.62
CA MET A 40 -6.14 10.05 21.48
C MET A 40 -5.35 8.92 20.81
N ALA A 41 -4.06 9.16 20.55
CA ALA A 41 -3.12 8.15 20.03
C ALA A 41 -3.04 6.91 20.93
N ALA A 42 -2.88 7.12 22.24
CA ALA A 42 -2.84 6.05 23.22
C ALA A 42 -4.12 5.21 23.25
N SER A 43 -5.29 5.84 23.21
CA SER A 43 -6.58 5.12 23.23
C SER A 43 -6.79 4.31 21.95
N ALA A 44 -6.46 4.88 20.78
CA ALA A 44 -6.50 4.16 19.52
C ALA A 44 -5.49 3.00 19.47
N THR A 45 -4.31 3.18 20.07
CA THR A 45 -3.29 2.13 20.23
C THR A 45 -3.79 1.00 21.13
N ALA A 46 -4.37 1.33 22.28
CA ALA A 46 -4.97 0.35 23.20
C ALA A 46 -6.12 -0.43 22.52
N MET A 47 -7.00 0.26 21.78
CA MET A 47 -8.06 -0.39 21.03
C MET A 47 -7.51 -1.33 19.95
N THR A 48 -6.51 -0.90 19.19
CA THR A 48 -5.85 -1.74 18.17
C THR A 48 -5.22 -2.98 18.80
N ALA A 49 -4.55 -2.83 19.95
CA ALA A 49 -4.01 -3.95 20.71
C ALA A 49 -5.10 -4.94 21.16
N ARG A 50 -6.25 -4.44 21.67
CA ARG A 50 -7.41 -5.28 22.03
C ARG A 50 -7.92 -6.07 20.82
N VAL A 51 -8.09 -5.41 19.68
CA VAL A 51 -8.55 -6.05 18.43
C VAL A 51 -7.57 -7.13 17.97
N MET A 52 -6.27 -6.87 18.00
CA MET A 52 -5.24 -7.86 17.64
C MET A 52 -5.28 -9.07 18.57
N MET A 53 -5.35 -8.87 19.89
CA MET A 53 -5.43 -9.96 20.87
C MET A 53 -6.73 -10.77 20.72
N ALA A 54 -7.88 -10.11 20.54
CA ALA A 54 -9.15 -10.76 20.32
C ALA A 54 -9.12 -11.64 19.06
N ARG A 55 -8.53 -11.14 17.96
CA ARG A 55 -8.32 -11.91 16.73
C ARG A 55 -7.36 -13.09 16.92
N ALA A 56 -6.36 -12.94 17.79
CA ALA A 56 -5.46 -14.02 18.19
C ALA A 56 -6.08 -14.99 19.22
N HIS A 57 -7.36 -14.80 19.58
CA HIS A 57 -8.10 -15.61 20.55
C HIS A 57 -7.44 -15.59 21.95
N VAL A 58 -6.83 -14.46 22.30
CA VAL A 58 -6.19 -14.23 23.61
C VAL A 58 -7.16 -13.47 24.49
N SER A 59 -7.58 -14.10 25.60
CA SER A 59 -8.44 -13.47 26.60
C SER A 59 -7.64 -12.42 27.41
N PRO A 60 -8.23 -11.26 27.74
CA PRO A 60 -7.58 -10.22 28.57
C PRO A 60 -6.98 -10.77 29.88
N ASP A 61 -7.66 -11.69 30.55
CA ASP A 61 -7.22 -12.28 31.83
C ASP A 61 -5.91 -13.09 31.73
N THR A 62 -5.58 -13.53 30.51
CA THR A 62 -4.37 -14.31 30.22
C THR A 62 -3.38 -13.55 29.35
N ALA A 63 -3.78 -12.38 28.85
CA ALA A 63 -3.00 -11.57 27.96
C ALA A 63 -1.75 -11.05 28.68
N ARG A 64 -0.63 -11.11 27.95
CA ARG A 64 0.68 -10.65 28.40
C ARG A 64 1.17 -9.71 27.32
N ILE A 65 1.46 -8.48 27.69
CA ILE A 65 1.92 -7.44 26.76
C ILE A 65 3.28 -6.94 27.22
N THR A 66 4.21 -6.84 26.29
CA THR A 66 5.48 -6.13 26.53
C THR A 66 5.48 -4.84 25.74
N LEU A 67 5.56 -3.70 26.43
CA LEU A 67 5.77 -2.40 25.79
C LEU A 67 7.28 -2.11 25.72
N LEU A 68 7.81 -1.87 24.53
CA LEU A 68 9.15 -1.33 24.34
C LEU A 68 9.06 0.20 24.30
N ALA A 69 9.42 0.90 25.37
CA ALA A 69 9.17 2.33 25.53
C ALA A 69 10.44 3.18 25.40
N GLY A 70 10.42 4.10 24.44
CA GLY A 70 11.38 5.19 24.33
C GLY A 70 11.09 6.34 25.31
N GLY A 71 11.97 7.35 25.31
CA GLY A 71 11.83 8.53 26.17
C GLY A 71 11.07 9.72 25.58
N GLY A 72 10.69 9.64 24.29
CA GLY A 72 9.98 10.71 23.58
C GLY A 72 8.46 10.51 23.57
N ASP A 73 7.77 11.29 22.73
CA ASP A 73 6.30 11.30 22.64
C ASP A 73 5.72 9.95 22.22
N ASN A 74 6.35 9.24 21.26
CA ASN A 74 5.92 7.88 20.87
C ASN A 74 5.92 6.92 22.07
N GLY A 75 6.95 7.00 22.93
CA GLY A 75 6.99 6.23 24.18
C GLY A 75 5.91 6.65 25.17
N GLY A 76 5.49 7.92 25.14
CA GLY A 76 4.34 8.44 25.88
C GLY A 76 3.00 7.85 25.42
N ASP A 77 2.77 7.78 24.11
CA ASP A 77 1.60 7.13 23.51
C ASP A 77 1.50 5.67 23.98
N GLY A 78 2.60 4.93 23.86
CA GLY A 78 2.72 3.56 24.34
C GLY A 78 2.49 3.40 25.84
N LEU A 79 3.04 4.30 26.68
CA LEU A 79 2.87 4.25 28.13
C LEU A 79 1.43 4.51 28.58
N PHE A 80 0.73 5.45 27.94
CA PHE A 80 -0.68 5.68 28.21
C PHE A 80 -1.55 4.51 27.73
N ALA A 81 -1.26 3.95 26.57
CA ALA A 81 -1.94 2.74 26.08
C ALA A 81 -1.72 1.56 27.04
N ALA A 82 -0.49 1.35 27.50
CA ALA A 82 -0.14 0.33 28.49
C ALA A 82 -0.86 0.54 29.82
N ALA A 83 -1.02 1.79 30.27
CA ALA A 83 -1.78 2.10 31.49
C ALA A 83 -3.27 1.77 31.35
N GLU A 84 -3.85 2.04 30.18
CA GLU A 84 -5.24 1.68 29.86
C GLU A 84 -5.42 0.15 29.83
N LEU A 85 -4.56 -0.56 29.11
CA LEU A 85 -4.61 -2.03 29.02
C LEU A 85 -4.40 -2.71 30.39
N ALA A 86 -3.46 -2.21 31.20
CA ALA A 86 -3.23 -2.73 32.55
C ALA A 86 -4.40 -2.45 33.50
N ALA A 87 -5.13 -1.33 33.31
CA ALA A 87 -6.34 -1.05 34.08
C ALA A 87 -7.46 -2.06 33.79
N ASP A 88 -7.49 -2.62 32.59
CA ASP A 88 -8.42 -3.71 32.18
C ASP A 88 -8.00 -5.09 32.71
N GLY A 89 -6.91 -5.18 33.49
CA GLY A 89 -6.43 -6.43 34.09
C GLY A 89 -5.45 -7.23 33.23
N VAL A 90 -5.02 -6.71 32.08
CA VAL A 90 -3.96 -7.30 31.24
C VAL A 90 -2.62 -7.24 31.99
N ASP A 91 -1.83 -8.31 31.93
CA ASP A 91 -0.46 -8.32 32.44
C ASP A 91 0.46 -7.54 31.48
N VAL A 92 0.88 -6.34 31.89
CA VAL A 92 1.71 -5.45 31.05
C VAL A 92 3.06 -5.21 31.72
N THR A 93 4.13 -5.51 31.00
CA THR A 93 5.51 -5.19 31.37
C THR A 93 6.06 -4.11 30.45
N VAL A 94 6.63 -3.04 31.01
CA VAL A 94 7.28 -1.99 30.22
C VAL A 94 8.80 -2.19 30.25
N VAL A 95 9.42 -2.27 29.08
CA VAL A 95 10.87 -2.26 28.90
C VAL A 95 11.28 -0.85 28.50
N ALA A 96 11.93 -0.11 29.40
CA ALA A 96 12.47 1.20 29.14
C ALA A 96 13.82 1.08 28.40
N VAL A 97 13.84 1.48 27.13
CA VAL A 97 15.03 1.43 26.27
C VAL A 97 15.81 2.76 26.25
N GLY A 98 15.24 3.82 26.81
CA GLY A 98 15.85 5.14 26.93
C GLY A 98 16.30 5.48 28.34
N ARG A 99 16.95 6.65 28.49
CA ARG A 99 17.39 7.20 29.79
C ARG A 99 16.25 7.81 30.61
N SER A 100 15.15 8.09 29.96
CA SER A 100 13.95 8.67 30.56
C SER A 100 12.73 8.01 29.93
N LEU A 101 11.60 8.16 30.59
CA LEU A 101 10.28 7.84 30.07
C LEU A 101 9.42 9.10 30.10
N HIS A 102 8.38 9.15 29.27
CA HIS A 102 7.41 10.24 29.31
C HIS A 102 6.78 10.33 30.71
N GLU A 103 6.88 11.50 31.35
CA GLU A 103 6.62 11.65 32.79
C GLU A 103 5.17 11.32 33.16
N GLU A 104 4.20 11.90 32.45
CA GLU A 104 2.78 11.68 32.75
C GLU A 104 2.31 10.27 32.38
N GLY A 105 2.83 9.71 31.27
CA GLY A 105 2.53 8.35 30.82
C GLY A 105 3.02 7.32 31.82
N PHE A 106 4.28 7.47 32.26
CA PHE A 106 4.88 6.63 33.28
C PHE A 106 4.14 6.74 34.62
N ALA A 107 3.75 7.94 35.04
CA ALA A 107 2.97 8.14 36.26
C ALA A 107 1.61 7.42 36.21
N ALA A 108 0.92 7.48 35.06
CA ALA A 108 -0.34 6.76 34.84
C ALA A 108 -0.14 5.24 34.92
N PHE A 109 0.88 4.72 34.25
CA PHE A 109 1.20 3.28 34.26
C PHE A 109 1.59 2.77 35.66
N ARG A 110 2.36 3.56 36.43
CA ARG A 110 2.71 3.21 37.81
C ARG A 110 1.51 3.27 38.76
N ALA A 111 0.53 4.13 38.50
CA ALA A 111 -0.68 4.23 39.33
C ALA A 111 -1.52 2.95 39.30
N VAL A 112 -1.48 2.20 38.19
CA VAL A 112 -2.15 0.89 38.05
C VAL A 112 -1.26 -0.29 38.49
N GLY A 113 -0.07 -0.01 39.04
CA GLY A 113 0.83 -1.02 39.60
C GLY A 113 1.74 -1.72 38.58
N GLY A 114 1.88 -1.17 37.38
CA GLY A 114 2.65 -1.77 36.29
C GLY A 114 4.14 -1.96 36.59
N GLU A 115 4.70 -3.04 36.02
CA GLU A 115 6.10 -3.44 36.14
C GLU A 115 6.96 -2.80 35.05
N VAL A 116 8.18 -2.37 35.42
CA VAL A 116 9.10 -1.66 34.52
C VAL A 116 10.50 -2.23 34.64
N ILE A 117 11.04 -2.69 33.52
CA ILE A 117 12.42 -3.15 33.35
C ILE A 117 13.22 -2.00 32.72
N VAL A 118 14.31 -1.58 33.34
CA VAL A 118 15.15 -0.47 32.85
C VAL A 118 16.47 -1.01 32.34
N LEU A 119 16.80 -0.75 31.08
CA LEU A 119 18.00 -1.32 30.44
C LEU A 119 19.22 -0.39 30.48
N ASP A 120 19.02 0.93 30.57
CA ASP A 120 20.12 1.91 30.61
C ASP A 120 20.62 2.12 32.04
N SER A 121 21.92 1.89 32.28
CA SER A 121 22.56 2.16 33.58
C SER A 121 22.60 3.65 33.93
N ASP A 122 22.53 4.52 32.92
CA ASP A 122 22.46 5.98 33.08
C ASP A 122 21.01 6.49 33.12
N ALA A 123 20.01 5.61 33.30
CA ALA A 123 18.62 6.01 33.35
C ALA A 123 18.28 6.86 34.59
N GLU A 124 17.52 7.93 34.37
CA GLU A 124 17.01 8.84 35.39
C GLU A 124 15.47 8.72 35.47
N ILE A 125 14.97 7.52 35.77
CA ILE A 125 13.52 7.23 35.86
C ILE A 125 13.07 7.27 37.34
N PRO A 126 12.10 8.12 37.73
CA PRO A 126 11.71 8.26 39.13
C PRO A 126 11.19 6.96 39.77
N GLY A 127 11.89 6.49 40.80
CA GLY A 127 11.44 5.36 41.63
C GLY A 127 11.69 3.97 41.04
N VAL A 128 12.49 3.88 39.96
CA VAL A 128 12.96 2.62 39.37
C VAL A 128 14.46 2.76 39.12
N ASP A 129 15.27 1.91 39.74
CA ASP A 129 16.71 1.94 39.58
C ASP A 129 17.12 1.18 38.30
N GLY A 130 18.05 1.75 37.53
CA GLY A 130 18.72 1.04 36.44
C GLY A 130 19.79 0.05 36.94
N PRO A 131 20.39 -0.74 36.02
CA PRO A 131 21.42 -1.70 36.38
C PRO A 131 22.65 -1.04 36.99
N GLN A 132 23.14 -1.58 38.10
CA GLN A 132 24.28 -1.06 38.86
C GLN A 132 25.63 -1.52 38.29
N ASP A 133 25.65 -2.64 37.59
CA ASP A 133 26.82 -3.18 36.94
C ASP A 133 26.51 -3.93 35.63
N ALA A 134 27.56 -4.37 34.94
CA ALA A 134 27.43 -5.04 33.64
C ALA A 134 26.76 -6.42 33.72
N GLN A 135 26.81 -7.10 34.87
CA GLN A 135 26.13 -8.38 35.03
C GLN A 135 24.63 -8.14 35.18
N GLU A 136 24.23 -7.20 36.04
CA GLU A 136 22.83 -6.81 36.20
C GLU A 136 22.23 -6.25 34.90
N ALA A 137 22.99 -5.47 34.14
CA ALA A 137 22.55 -5.00 32.82
C ALA A 137 22.32 -6.16 31.83
N SER A 138 23.17 -7.19 31.86
CA SER A 138 22.98 -8.39 31.04
C SER A 138 21.76 -9.19 31.48
N ASP A 139 21.58 -9.36 32.79
CA ASP A 139 20.46 -10.13 33.36
C ASP A 139 19.12 -9.44 33.04
N LEU A 140 19.03 -8.11 33.21
CA LEU A 140 17.84 -7.32 32.85
C LEU A 140 17.57 -7.32 31.34
N PHE A 141 18.62 -7.34 30.52
CA PHE A 141 18.45 -7.45 29.06
C PHE A 141 17.89 -8.82 28.67
N GLU A 142 18.43 -9.91 29.22
CA GLU A 142 17.90 -11.25 29.03
C GLU A 142 16.45 -11.37 29.53
N GLU A 143 16.14 -10.75 30.67
CA GLU A 143 14.77 -10.67 31.21
C GLU A 143 13.82 -9.92 30.28
N ALA A 144 14.23 -8.76 29.76
CA ALA A 144 13.43 -7.98 28.81
C ALA A 144 13.15 -8.73 27.51
N VAL A 145 14.17 -9.39 26.93
CA VAL A 145 13.99 -10.22 25.73
C VAL A 145 13.06 -11.39 26.03
N SER A 146 13.25 -12.08 27.17
CA SER A 146 12.39 -13.19 27.57
C SER A 146 10.94 -12.74 27.84
N ALA A 147 10.73 -11.53 28.36
CA ALA A 147 9.41 -10.97 28.57
C ALA A 147 8.71 -10.75 27.22
N ALA A 148 9.40 -10.11 26.27
CA ALA A 148 8.89 -9.89 24.92
C ALA A 148 8.57 -11.23 24.21
N GLU A 149 9.50 -12.18 24.17
CA GLU A 149 9.33 -13.49 23.52
C GLU A 149 8.19 -14.33 24.13
N SER A 150 7.90 -14.15 25.42
CA SER A 150 6.83 -14.89 26.12
C SER A 150 5.50 -14.15 26.18
N SER A 151 5.45 -12.93 25.64
CA SER A 151 4.24 -12.12 25.53
C SER A 151 3.32 -12.63 24.40
N HIS A 152 2.06 -12.22 24.45
CA HIS A 152 1.13 -12.41 23.34
C HIS A 152 1.22 -11.24 22.34
N LEU A 153 1.59 -10.05 22.82
CA LEU A 153 1.74 -8.84 22.02
C LEU A 153 2.91 -8.01 22.54
N VAL A 154 3.79 -7.62 21.64
CA VAL A 154 4.79 -6.56 21.83
C VAL A 154 4.24 -5.27 21.24
N ILE A 155 4.21 -4.21 22.03
CA ILE A 155 3.94 -2.86 21.54
C ILE A 155 5.30 -2.16 21.35
N ASP A 156 5.65 -1.86 20.12
CA ASP A 156 6.87 -1.12 19.77
C ASP A 156 6.60 0.38 19.77
N ALA A 157 7.07 1.06 20.81
CA ALA A 157 7.01 2.51 20.98
C ALA A 157 8.40 3.09 21.30
N MET A 158 9.47 2.47 20.77
CA MET A 158 10.84 2.90 21.07
C MET A 158 11.19 4.22 20.38
N THR A 159 10.80 4.37 19.12
CA THR A 159 11.05 5.56 18.28
C THR A 159 9.88 5.82 17.35
N GLY A 160 9.56 7.08 17.06
CA GLY A 160 8.60 7.48 16.02
C GLY A 160 9.29 8.36 14.97
N ILE A 161 8.57 9.33 14.39
CA ILE A 161 9.07 10.31 13.40
C ILE A 161 10.33 11.13 13.76
N GLY A 162 10.86 11.01 14.98
CA GLY A 162 12.09 11.71 15.41
C GLY A 162 13.40 10.98 15.17
N LEU A 163 13.38 9.76 14.67
CA LEU A 163 14.58 9.02 14.33
C LEU A 163 15.08 9.38 12.93
N HIS A 164 16.38 9.64 12.81
CA HIS A 164 17.06 9.75 11.51
C HIS A 164 18.12 8.66 11.38
N GLY A 165 17.94 7.78 10.40
CA GLY A 165 18.81 6.63 10.13
C GLY A 165 18.66 5.51 11.14
N ALA A 166 19.67 4.63 11.24
CA ALA A 166 19.62 3.44 12.07
C ALA A 166 19.48 3.73 13.59
N LEU A 167 18.79 2.82 14.29
CA LEU A 167 18.79 2.76 15.75
C LEU A 167 20.22 2.69 16.31
N ARG A 168 20.40 3.19 17.54
CA ARG A 168 21.69 3.19 18.24
C ARG A 168 21.52 2.77 19.69
N GLY A 169 22.59 2.29 20.32
CA GLY A 169 22.60 2.01 21.75
C GLY A 169 21.71 0.83 22.13
N ILE A 170 20.90 0.98 23.18
CA ILE A 170 20.01 -0.05 23.71
C ILE A 170 18.85 -0.37 22.75
N PRO A 171 18.12 0.61 22.17
CA PRO A 171 17.08 0.32 21.18
C PRO A 171 17.56 -0.57 20.03
N ALA A 172 18.78 -0.32 19.51
CA ALA A 172 19.38 -1.16 18.47
C ALA A 172 19.68 -2.59 18.93
N GLN A 173 20.10 -2.77 20.19
CA GLN A 173 20.35 -4.10 20.75
C GLN A 173 19.05 -4.88 20.94
N VAL A 174 17.99 -4.22 21.42
CA VAL A 174 16.65 -4.81 21.56
C VAL A 174 16.10 -5.18 20.18
N ALA A 175 16.13 -4.27 19.21
CA ALA A 175 15.68 -4.57 17.84
C ALA A 175 16.50 -5.69 17.18
N ALA A 176 17.82 -5.76 17.41
CA ALA A 176 18.65 -6.85 16.90
C ALA A 176 18.38 -8.20 17.59
N ALA A 177 17.83 -8.19 18.81
CA ALA A 177 17.48 -9.41 19.54
C ALA A 177 16.07 -9.92 19.18
N LEU A 178 15.12 -9.01 18.96
CA LEU A 178 13.71 -9.34 18.75
C LEU A 178 13.27 -9.29 17.27
N GLY A 179 14.05 -8.64 16.41
CA GLY A 179 13.66 -8.37 15.03
C GLY A 179 14.71 -8.79 14.00
N GLU A 180 14.81 -8.00 12.94
CA GLU A 180 15.61 -8.30 11.75
C GLU A 180 16.68 -7.23 11.51
N HIS A 181 17.60 -7.50 10.57
CA HIS A 181 18.72 -6.61 10.31
C HIS A 181 18.93 -6.33 8.82
N GLY A 182 18.51 -5.15 8.36
CA GLY A 182 18.79 -4.62 7.02
C GLY A 182 18.30 -5.47 5.84
N GLN A 183 17.46 -6.47 6.10
CA GLN A 183 16.90 -7.39 5.11
C GLN A 183 15.42 -7.57 5.43
N LEU A 184 14.63 -7.84 4.39
CA LEU A 184 13.22 -8.19 4.56
C LEU A 184 13.08 -9.57 5.21
N PRO A 185 12.04 -9.79 6.04
CA PRO A 185 11.73 -11.11 6.56
C PRO A 185 11.43 -12.09 5.41
N ASP A 186 11.89 -13.34 5.51
CA ASP A 186 11.58 -14.40 4.53
C ASP A 186 10.18 -14.97 4.80
N VAL A 187 9.16 -14.16 4.56
CA VAL A 187 7.75 -14.49 4.78
C VAL A 187 6.97 -14.55 3.46
N ILE A 188 5.95 -15.39 3.43
CA ILE A 188 5.05 -15.47 2.27
C ILE A 188 4.26 -14.17 2.20
N ALA A 189 4.24 -13.52 1.04
CA ALA A 189 3.35 -12.39 0.78
C ALA A 189 1.89 -12.88 0.82
N THR A 190 1.23 -12.73 1.96
CA THR A 190 -0.19 -13.02 2.18
C THR A 190 -1.04 -11.80 1.85
N PRO A 191 -2.34 -11.96 1.53
CA PRO A 191 -3.24 -10.82 1.39
C PRO A 191 -3.27 -10.02 2.69
N CYS A 192 -3.10 -8.69 2.58
CA CYS A 192 -3.10 -7.77 3.72
C CYS A 192 -1.97 -7.98 4.75
N GLY A 193 -0.84 -8.58 4.34
CA GLY A 193 0.35 -8.66 5.18
C GLY A 193 0.13 -9.45 6.47
N ALA A 194 -0.62 -10.56 6.39
CA ALA A 194 -0.85 -11.42 7.56
C ALA A 194 0.50 -11.73 8.20
N GLY A 195 0.57 -11.36 9.48
CA GLY A 195 1.73 -11.37 10.34
C GLY A 195 2.51 -12.68 10.36
N HIS A 196 3.66 -12.66 11.00
CA HIS A 196 4.42 -13.89 11.20
C HIS A 196 3.51 -14.93 11.90
N ASP A 197 3.44 -16.16 11.38
CA ASP A 197 2.77 -17.27 12.07
C ASP A 197 3.56 -17.59 13.34
N GLY A 198 3.35 -16.83 14.41
CA GLY A 198 4.11 -16.93 15.65
C GLY A 198 3.67 -15.91 16.69
N PHE A 199 3.88 -16.27 17.96
CA PHE A 199 3.88 -15.31 19.05
C PHE A 199 5.32 -14.93 19.38
N PRO A 200 5.57 -13.69 19.83
CA PRO A 200 4.58 -12.63 20.07
C PRO A 200 4.12 -11.92 18.79
N LEU A 201 2.89 -11.36 18.80
CA LEU A 201 2.49 -10.37 17.79
C LEU A 201 3.21 -9.04 18.04
N VAL A 202 3.35 -8.19 17.03
CA VAL A 202 3.98 -6.87 17.13
C VAL A 202 3.02 -5.77 16.62
N LEU A 203 2.71 -4.81 17.49
CA LEU A 203 2.03 -3.55 17.15
C LEU A 203 3.03 -2.40 17.21
N ALA A 204 3.37 -1.81 16.07
CA ALA A 204 4.18 -0.61 16.02
C ALA A 204 3.33 0.64 16.23
N VAL A 205 3.80 1.55 17.08
CA VAL A 205 3.19 2.85 17.33
C VAL A 205 3.89 3.89 16.46
N ASP A 206 3.09 4.60 15.66
CA ASP A 206 3.47 5.58 14.64
C ASP A 206 4.20 4.98 13.42
N ALA A 207 5.33 4.30 13.65
CA ALA A 207 6.09 3.55 12.64
C ALA A 207 6.93 2.46 13.32
N PRO A 208 7.25 1.34 12.64
CA PRO A 208 8.14 0.32 13.20
C PRO A 208 9.51 0.91 13.54
N SER A 209 9.99 0.67 14.77
CA SER A 209 11.25 1.27 15.21
C SER A 209 12.43 0.77 14.40
N GLY A 210 13.22 1.71 13.87
CA GLY A 210 14.42 1.44 13.09
C GLY A 210 14.24 1.46 11.58
N VAL A 211 13.04 1.72 11.07
CA VAL A 211 12.80 2.02 9.65
C VAL A 211 13.16 3.48 9.33
N GLY A 212 13.48 3.74 8.06
CA GLY A 212 13.67 5.09 7.54
C GLY A 212 12.31 5.73 7.23
N ILE A 213 11.92 6.71 8.06
CA ILE A 213 10.58 7.33 8.03
C ILE A 213 10.30 8.04 6.69
N ASP A 214 11.24 8.86 6.23
CA ASP A 214 11.04 9.72 5.05
C ASP A 214 11.54 9.09 3.74
N ASP A 215 12.35 8.03 3.81
CA ASP A 215 12.98 7.40 2.64
C ASP A 215 12.55 5.93 2.41
N GLY A 216 11.80 5.35 3.36
CA GLY A 216 11.32 3.97 3.28
C GLY A 216 12.42 2.90 3.43
N THR A 217 13.60 3.25 3.94
CA THR A 217 14.75 2.32 4.02
C THR A 217 14.74 1.44 5.28
N LEU A 218 15.59 0.41 5.31
CA LEU A 218 15.89 -0.41 6.49
C LEU A 218 17.36 -0.23 6.90
N PRO A 219 17.73 0.90 7.52
CA PRO A 219 19.14 1.31 7.69
C PRO A 219 19.94 0.50 8.72
N GLY A 220 19.31 -0.39 9.48
CA GLY A 220 19.94 -1.17 10.53
C GLY A 220 18.98 -2.18 11.17
N PRO A 221 19.14 -2.50 12.47
CA PRO A 221 18.20 -3.37 13.17
C PRO A 221 16.84 -2.71 13.29
N TYR A 222 15.78 -3.48 13.07
CA TYR A 222 14.39 -3.01 13.17
C TYR A 222 13.49 -4.17 13.61
N ILE A 223 12.28 -3.86 14.09
CA ILE A 223 11.29 -4.88 14.48
C ILE A 223 10.18 -4.89 13.42
N PRO A 224 9.99 -5.98 12.66
CA PRO A 224 8.84 -6.10 11.75
C PRO A 224 7.53 -6.09 12.54
N ALA A 225 6.54 -5.34 12.06
CA ALA A 225 5.25 -5.23 12.71
C ALA A 225 4.20 -6.12 12.02
N ASP A 226 3.30 -6.71 12.81
CA ASP A 226 2.09 -7.35 12.29
C ASP A 226 1.00 -6.30 12.01
N ALA A 227 1.01 -5.20 12.76
CA ALA A 227 0.24 -4.01 12.48
C ALA A 227 1.00 -2.75 12.89
N THR A 228 0.80 -1.66 12.15
CA THR A 228 1.31 -0.33 12.50
C THR A 228 0.13 0.62 12.63
N ILE A 229 0.00 1.27 13.79
CA ILE A 229 -0.94 2.37 13.97
C ILE A 229 -0.21 3.69 13.75
N THR A 230 -0.66 4.49 12.79
CA THR A 230 -0.07 5.78 12.42
C THR A 230 -1.09 6.89 12.62
N PHE A 231 -0.60 8.08 12.99
CA PHE A 231 -1.46 9.16 13.46
C PHE A 231 -1.42 10.37 12.54
N GLY A 232 -2.61 10.93 12.29
CA GLY A 232 -2.86 12.19 11.61
C GLY A 232 -2.60 12.18 10.10
N ALA A 233 -1.52 11.55 9.65
CA ALA A 233 -1.22 11.35 8.24
C ALA A 233 -0.27 10.16 8.04
N LEU A 234 -0.26 9.58 6.84
CA LEU A 234 0.74 8.60 6.45
C LEU A 234 2.13 9.25 6.34
N LYS A 235 3.16 8.47 6.61
CA LYS A 235 4.57 8.84 6.42
C LYS A 235 5.15 8.08 5.22
N PRO A 236 6.23 8.54 4.58
CA PRO A 236 6.75 7.88 3.39
C PRO A 236 7.07 6.39 3.60
N CYS A 237 7.53 5.97 4.78
CA CYS A 237 7.74 4.57 5.14
C CYS A 237 6.48 3.69 5.04
N ASP A 238 5.28 4.28 5.16
CA ASP A 238 4.02 3.57 5.01
C ASP A 238 3.79 3.12 3.57
N LEU A 239 4.34 3.85 2.59
CA LEU A 239 4.09 3.65 1.16
C LEU A 239 5.32 3.17 0.39
N LEU A 240 6.53 3.47 0.89
CA LEU A 240 7.79 3.19 0.20
C LEU A 240 8.42 1.86 0.62
N PRO A 241 8.88 1.05 -0.34
CA PRO A 241 9.70 -0.11 -0.04
C PRO A 241 11.15 0.28 0.27
N PRO A 242 11.88 -0.54 1.06
CA PRO A 242 11.44 -1.77 1.72
C PRO A 242 10.55 -1.62 2.97
N ALA A 243 10.46 -0.45 3.61
CA ALA A 243 9.78 -0.27 4.89
C ALA A 243 8.29 -0.64 4.86
N THR A 244 7.55 -0.31 3.80
CA THR A 244 6.12 -0.64 3.66
C THR A 244 5.84 -2.15 3.82
N TYR A 245 6.81 -3.02 3.49
CA TYR A 245 6.67 -4.47 3.63
C TYR A 245 6.75 -4.96 5.08
N VAL A 246 7.22 -4.12 6.01
CA VAL A 246 7.40 -4.47 7.42
C VAL A 246 6.48 -3.69 8.36
N CYS A 247 5.58 -2.87 7.81
CA CYS A 247 4.56 -2.15 8.58
C CYS A 247 3.33 -3.03 8.93
N GLY A 248 3.21 -4.21 8.33
CA GLY A 248 2.05 -5.10 8.52
C GLY A 248 0.74 -4.44 8.10
N GLN A 249 -0.35 -4.73 8.82
CA GLN A 249 -1.63 -4.06 8.63
C GLN A 249 -1.58 -2.62 9.16
N GLN A 250 -1.76 -1.64 8.28
CA GLN A 250 -1.75 -0.23 8.66
C GLN A 250 -3.10 0.23 9.18
N VAL A 251 -3.09 0.95 10.30
CA VAL A 251 -4.23 1.62 10.90
C VAL A 251 -3.94 3.12 10.93
N LEU A 252 -4.77 3.94 10.30
CA LEU A 252 -4.61 5.39 10.23
C LEU A 252 -5.64 6.07 11.13
N VAL A 253 -5.17 6.87 12.08
CA VAL A 253 -6.01 7.65 12.99
C VAL A 253 -6.14 9.07 12.46
N ASP A 254 -7.36 9.56 12.28
CA ASP A 254 -7.61 10.94 11.86
C ASP A 254 -7.59 11.91 13.06
N PHE A 255 -6.73 12.92 12.96
CA PHE A 255 -6.64 14.03 13.91
C PHE A 255 -7.21 15.34 13.36
N GLY A 256 -7.73 15.34 12.13
CA GLY A 256 -8.25 16.53 11.46
C GLY A 256 -7.14 17.50 11.08
N PHE A 257 -5.99 17.01 10.60
CA PHE A 257 -4.91 17.85 10.12
C PHE A 257 -5.34 18.67 8.90
N ASP A 258 -4.90 19.92 8.84
CA ASP A 258 -5.00 20.73 7.62
C ASP A 258 -3.79 20.42 6.73
N THR A 259 -4.02 19.61 5.70
CA THR A 259 -2.98 19.17 4.75
C THR A 259 -2.79 20.12 3.57
N GLU A 260 -3.76 21.01 3.28
CA GLU A 260 -3.74 21.92 2.12
C GLU A 260 -2.43 22.73 1.97
N PRO A 261 -1.76 23.19 3.06
CA PRO A 261 -0.53 23.98 2.93
C PRO A 261 0.72 23.18 2.54
N PHE A 262 0.66 21.85 2.52
CA PHE A 262 1.81 20.97 2.41
C PHE A 262 1.77 20.17 1.11
N LEU A 263 2.94 19.97 0.50
CA LEU A 263 3.04 19.10 -0.67
C LEU A 263 3.20 17.65 -0.21
N PRO A 264 2.51 16.70 -0.85
CA PRO A 264 2.78 15.28 -0.68
C PRO A 264 4.25 14.93 -0.86
N ALA A 265 4.79 14.10 0.03
CA ALA A 265 6.10 13.50 -0.17
C ALA A 265 6.00 12.27 -1.09
N VAL A 266 4.92 11.49 -0.96
CA VAL A 266 4.64 10.29 -1.77
C VAL A 266 3.13 10.11 -1.92
N GLU A 267 2.68 9.77 -3.13
CA GLU A 267 1.27 9.46 -3.42
C GLU A 267 1.09 8.03 -3.93
N ASN A 268 0.18 7.26 -3.34
CA ASN A 268 -0.17 5.92 -3.82
C ASN A 268 -1.34 6.00 -4.81
N VAL A 269 -1.17 5.42 -6.00
CA VAL A 269 -2.24 5.41 -7.00
C VAL A 269 -3.41 4.54 -6.53
N THR A 270 -4.59 5.14 -6.43
CA THR A 270 -5.82 4.47 -6.05
C THR A 270 -6.65 4.06 -7.26
N GLN A 271 -7.74 3.34 -7.01
CA GLN A 271 -8.72 3.02 -8.05
C GLN A 271 -9.36 4.30 -8.61
N ARG A 272 -9.59 5.30 -7.75
CA ARG A 272 -10.15 6.61 -8.12
C ARG A 272 -9.16 7.39 -8.97
N THR A 273 -7.89 7.50 -8.58
CA THR A 273 -6.84 8.13 -9.39
C THR A 273 -6.79 7.51 -10.78
N ALA A 274 -6.82 6.16 -10.86
CA ALA A 274 -6.81 5.44 -12.13
C ALA A 274 -8.07 5.71 -12.97
N ALA A 275 -9.25 5.72 -12.37
CA ALA A 275 -10.52 6.00 -13.05
C ALA A 275 -10.54 7.41 -13.64
N GLN A 276 -10.11 8.43 -12.88
CA GLN A 276 -10.02 9.81 -13.34
C GLN A 276 -8.96 10.03 -14.44
N SER A 277 -7.93 9.17 -14.47
CA SER A 277 -6.81 9.27 -15.41
C SER A 277 -7.05 8.52 -16.73
N ILE A 278 -8.09 7.68 -16.83
CA ILE A 278 -8.44 7.01 -18.08
C ILE A 278 -9.40 7.85 -18.92
N ARG A 279 -9.18 7.83 -20.24
CA ARG A 279 -10.03 8.57 -21.17
C ARG A 279 -11.30 7.77 -21.50
N LEU A 280 -12.46 8.28 -21.12
CA LEU A 280 -13.74 7.73 -21.57
C LEU A 280 -13.99 8.00 -23.07
N PRO A 281 -14.66 7.09 -23.79
CA PRO A 281 -14.98 7.29 -25.20
C PRO A 281 -16.09 8.34 -25.37
N HIS A 282 -15.90 9.25 -26.33
CA HIS A 282 -16.89 10.25 -26.74
C HIS A 282 -17.60 9.86 -28.04
N VAL A 283 -18.82 10.36 -28.25
CA VAL A 283 -19.63 10.07 -29.46
C VAL A 283 -18.93 10.47 -30.77
N ASN A 284 -18.12 11.53 -30.74
CA ASN A 284 -17.39 12.02 -31.91
C ASN A 284 -16.01 11.38 -32.09
N ASP A 285 -15.67 10.37 -31.28
CA ASP A 285 -14.36 9.75 -31.34
C ASP A 285 -14.10 9.02 -32.66
N SER A 286 -12.85 9.09 -33.08
CA SER A 286 -12.27 8.26 -34.11
C SER A 286 -11.16 7.41 -33.50
N LYS A 287 -10.70 6.42 -34.27
CA LYS A 287 -9.50 5.64 -33.91
C LYS A 287 -8.23 6.48 -33.69
N TYR A 288 -8.22 7.74 -34.15
CA TYR A 288 -7.09 8.66 -33.95
C TYR A 288 -7.25 9.52 -32.69
N SER A 289 -8.48 9.94 -32.35
CA SER A 289 -8.74 10.76 -31.14
C SER A 289 -8.72 9.94 -29.86
N ARG A 290 -8.88 8.61 -29.96
CA ARG A 290 -8.64 7.65 -28.88
C ARG A 290 -7.16 7.29 -28.68
N GLY A 291 -6.24 8.01 -29.33
CA GLY A 291 -4.80 7.76 -29.26
C GLY A 291 -4.31 6.68 -30.23
N VAL A 292 -3.06 6.83 -30.68
CA VAL A 292 -2.33 5.83 -31.47
C VAL A 292 -1.00 5.54 -30.80
N VAL A 293 -0.79 4.29 -30.37
CA VAL A 293 0.49 3.86 -29.79
C VAL A 293 1.36 3.19 -30.86
N GLY A 294 2.62 3.59 -30.93
CA GLY A 294 3.65 2.98 -31.76
C GLY A 294 4.52 2.02 -30.98
N LEU A 295 4.72 0.80 -31.48
CA LEU A 295 5.58 -0.19 -30.84
C LEU A 295 6.78 -0.52 -31.73
N VAL A 296 7.97 -0.35 -31.16
CA VAL A 296 9.25 -0.83 -31.68
C VAL A 296 9.81 -1.84 -30.66
N THR A 297 9.10 -2.94 -30.54
CA THR A 297 9.39 -4.03 -29.59
C THR A 297 9.60 -5.35 -30.32
N GLY A 298 10.25 -6.29 -29.65
CA GLY A 298 10.64 -7.59 -30.16
C GLY A 298 11.78 -7.54 -31.18
N SER A 299 12.44 -8.68 -31.31
CA SER A 299 13.54 -8.97 -32.23
C SER A 299 13.31 -10.30 -32.94
N ASP A 300 14.22 -10.70 -33.83
CA ASP A 300 14.15 -12.05 -34.42
C ASP A 300 14.35 -13.16 -33.38
N GLU A 301 15.11 -12.88 -32.31
CA GLU A 301 15.36 -13.81 -31.20
C GLU A 301 14.22 -13.82 -30.16
N TYR A 302 13.68 -12.64 -29.85
CA TYR A 302 12.60 -12.47 -28.86
C TYR A 302 11.33 -11.85 -29.47
N PRO A 303 10.67 -12.50 -30.43
CA PRO A 303 9.46 -11.95 -31.07
C PRO A 303 8.23 -11.98 -30.14
N GLY A 304 8.28 -12.75 -29.04
CA GLY A 304 7.18 -12.84 -28.07
C GLY A 304 6.86 -11.51 -27.39
N ALA A 305 7.88 -10.70 -27.09
CA ALA A 305 7.69 -9.37 -26.48
C ALA A 305 6.83 -8.46 -27.37
N ALA A 306 7.03 -8.51 -28.69
CA ALA A 306 6.20 -7.77 -29.64
C ALA A 306 4.72 -8.17 -29.57
N VAL A 307 4.45 -9.46 -29.41
CA VAL A 307 3.08 -9.99 -29.30
C VAL A 307 2.44 -9.56 -28.00
N LEU A 308 3.14 -9.69 -26.87
CA LEU A 308 2.64 -9.33 -25.54
C LEU A 308 2.38 -7.82 -25.44
N SER A 309 3.36 -6.99 -25.81
CA SER A 309 3.22 -5.54 -25.72
C SER A 309 2.13 -5.01 -26.67
N SER A 310 2.03 -5.55 -27.89
CA SER A 310 0.99 -5.14 -28.84
C SER A 310 -0.40 -5.60 -28.40
N ARG A 311 -0.53 -6.80 -27.83
CA ARG A 311 -1.81 -7.31 -27.30
C ARG A 311 -2.27 -6.50 -26.10
N ALA A 312 -1.37 -6.23 -25.15
CA ALA A 312 -1.65 -5.44 -23.97
C ALA A 312 -2.12 -4.03 -24.34
N ALA A 313 -1.39 -3.36 -25.22
CA ALA A 313 -1.78 -2.06 -25.76
C ALA A 313 -3.19 -2.09 -26.40
N ALA A 314 -3.52 -3.17 -27.14
CA ALA A 314 -4.79 -3.25 -27.89
C ALA A 314 -5.99 -3.34 -26.95
N LEU A 315 -5.77 -4.00 -25.81
CA LEU A 315 -6.76 -4.22 -24.77
C LEU A 315 -6.84 -3.04 -23.78
N SER A 316 -5.94 -2.05 -23.89
CA SER A 316 -5.82 -0.92 -22.97
C SER A 316 -6.47 0.37 -23.50
N ASN A 317 -7.70 0.26 -24.04
CA ASN A 317 -8.55 1.40 -24.46
C ASN A 317 -8.01 2.32 -25.58
N VAL A 318 -6.84 2.03 -26.18
CA VAL A 318 -6.27 2.83 -27.28
C VAL A 318 -7.09 2.68 -28.58
N GLY A 319 -7.12 3.74 -29.39
CA GLY A 319 -7.85 3.74 -30.66
C GLY A 319 -7.20 2.92 -31.78
N MET A 320 -5.86 2.89 -31.80
CA MET A 320 -5.11 2.21 -32.86
C MET A 320 -3.68 1.86 -32.41
N ILE A 321 -3.17 0.75 -32.93
CA ILE A 321 -1.78 0.34 -32.75
C ILE A 321 -1.02 0.39 -34.07
N ARG A 322 0.22 0.89 -33.99
CA ARG A 322 1.21 0.75 -35.05
C ARG A 322 2.37 -0.09 -34.60
N TYR A 323 2.67 -1.15 -35.33
CA TYR A 323 3.82 -2.01 -35.02
C TYR A 323 4.93 -1.85 -36.07
N VAL A 324 6.16 -1.65 -35.61
CA VAL A 324 7.36 -1.55 -36.44
C VAL A 324 8.45 -2.47 -35.89
N GLY A 325 8.65 -3.61 -36.56
CA GLY A 325 9.71 -4.54 -36.18
C GLY A 325 10.08 -5.55 -37.26
N PRO A 326 10.83 -6.60 -36.93
CA PRO A 326 11.24 -7.65 -37.87
C PRO A 326 10.02 -8.39 -38.44
N ARG A 327 10.20 -9.00 -39.62
CA ARG A 327 9.08 -9.66 -40.31
C ARG A 327 8.48 -10.81 -39.51
N ILE A 328 9.31 -11.58 -38.79
CA ILE A 328 8.85 -12.69 -37.95
C ILE A 328 7.90 -12.16 -36.86
N ALA A 329 8.30 -11.09 -36.17
CA ALA A 329 7.46 -10.47 -35.15
C ALA A 329 6.19 -9.84 -35.75
N GLN A 330 6.25 -9.21 -36.92
CA GLN A 330 5.05 -8.69 -37.62
C GLN A 330 4.04 -9.80 -37.91
N ASP A 331 4.49 -10.92 -38.47
CA ASP A 331 3.63 -12.06 -38.80
C ASP A 331 3.00 -12.66 -37.53
N MET A 332 3.74 -12.73 -36.42
CA MET A 332 3.24 -13.20 -35.12
C MET A 332 2.24 -12.21 -34.50
N VAL A 333 2.51 -10.91 -34.52
CA VAL A 333 1.59 -9.87 -34.03
C VAL A 333 0.28 -9.94 -34.81
N LEU A 334 0.31 -9.97 -36.14
CA LEU A 334 -0.91 -10.08 -36.96
C LEU A 334 -1.72 -11.35 -36.69
N SER A 335 -1.07 -12.44 -36.26
CA SER A 335 -1.75 -13.68 -35.93
C SER A 335 -2.58 -13.59 -34.63
N ARG A 336 -2.17 -12.72 -33.69
CA ARG A 336 -2.81 -12.57 -32.37
C ARG A 336 -3.61 -11.28 -32.22
N VAL A 337 -3.23 -10.23 -32.96
CA VAL A 337 -3.78 -8.87 -32.95
C VAL A 337 -3.97 -8.43 -34.42
N PRO A 338 -4.98 -8.97 -35.14
CA PRO A 338 -5.21 -8.68 -36.56
C PRO A 338 -5.55 -7.19 -36.85
N GLU A 339 -5.96 -6.43 -35.85
CA GLU A 339 -6.24 -5.00 -35.89
C GLU A 339 -4.97 -4.12 -35.89
N ALA A 340 -3.80 -4.70 -35.57
CA ALA A 340 -2.54 -3.97 -35.57
C ALA A 340 -2.14 -3.51 -36.97
N VAL A 341 -1.70 -2.26 -37.09
CA VAL A 341 -1.27 -1.69 -38.38
C VAL A 341 0.24 -1.72 -38.49
N MET A 342 0.74 -2.48 -39.45
CA MET A 342 2.18 -2.62 -39.68
C MET A 342 2.77 -1.37 -40.35
N GLY A 343 3.94 -0.94 -39.86
CA GLY A 343 4.74 0.11 -40.47
C GLY A 343 4.59 1.50 -39.83
N LYS A 344 5.39 2.44 -40.35
CA LYS A 344 5.51 3.80 -39.82
C LYS A 344 4.23 4.62 -40.01
N GLY A 345 4.03 5.60 -39.14
CA GLY A 345 2.98 6.60 -39.26
C GLY A 345 2.92 7.50 -38.03
N HIS A 346 1.91 8.37 -37.98
CA HIS A 346 1.63 9.20 -36.81
C HIS A 346 1.28 8.34 -35.60
N VAL A 347 1.86 8.69 -34.45
CA VAL A 347 1.59 8.12 -33.13
C VAL A 347 1.55 9.23 -32.09
N GLN A 348 0.84 8.98 -31.01
CA GLN A 348 0.72 9.84 -29.83
C GLN A 348 1.60 9.35 -28.68
N SER A 349 2.09 8.11 -28.74
CA SER A 349 3.13 7.60 -27.85
C SER A 349 3.95 6.52 -28.55
N TRP A 350 5.16 6.28 -28.04
CA TRP A 350 6.02 5.16 -28.45
C TRP A 350 6.28 4.20 -27.28
N VAL A 351 6.47 2.93 -27.60
CA VAL A 351 7.00 1.89 -26.70
C VAL A 351 8.16 1.22 -27.40
N VAL A 352 9.34 1.18 -26.78
CA VAL A 352 10.57 0.67 -27.37
C VAL A 352 11.37 -0.21 -26.40
N GLY A 353 12.11 -1.17 -26.95
CA GLY A 353 13.16 -1.89 -26.23
C GLY A 353 12.78 -3.24 -25.62
N SER A 354 11.51 -3.47 -25.28
CA SER A 354 11.04 -4.79 -24.84
C SER A 354 11.36 -5.87 -25.88
N GLY A 355 12.03 -6.95 -25.47
CA GLY A 355 12.51 -8.03 -26.35
C GLY A 355 13.60 -7.64 -27.37
N VAL A 356 14.29 -6.53 -27.14
CA VAL A 356 15.50 -6.14 -27.88
C VAL A 356 16.72 -6.52 -27.03
N PRO A 357 17.76 -7.18 -27.57
CA PRO A 357 18.97 -7.47 -26.81
C PRO A 357 19.69 -6.18 -26.35
N SER A 358 20.30 -6.20 -25.17
CA SER A 358 21.17 -5.13 -24.64
C SER A 358 22.66 -5.39 -24.94
N GLY A 359 23.48 -4.33 -24.92
CA GLY A 359 24.94 -4.45 -24.95
C GLY A 359 25.63 -4.06 -26.26
N PRO A 360 26.98 -4.06 -26.27
CA PRO A 360 27.78 -3.70 -27.43
C PRO A 360 27.68 -4.77 -28.53
N ASP A 361 27.43 -4.31 -29.76
CA ASP A 361 27.33 -5.19 -30.92
C ASP A 361 28.61 -6.01 -31.16
N GLU A 362 28.55 -7.32 -30.91
CA GLU A 362 29.43 -8.27 -31.59
C GLU A 362 28.89 -8.55 -33.02
N GLY A 363 28.67 -7.51 -33.84
CA GLY A 363 28.07 -7.67 -35.17
C GLY A 363 27.62 -6.39 -35.91
N ASP A 364 26.97 -6.58 -37.05
CA ASP A 364 26.24 -5.53 -37.79
C ASP A 364 25.01 -5.15 -36.95
N MET A 365 24.94 -3.91 -36.44
CA MET A 365 23.91 -3.52 -35.46
C MET A 365 22.52 -4.03 -35.84
N ASP A 366 21.89 -4.75 -34.91
CA ASP A 366 20.53 -5.25 -35.09
C ASP A 366 19.62 -4.11 -35.59
N ALA A 367 18.81 -4.39 -36.61
CA ALA A 367 18.06 -3.36 -37.30
C ALA A 367 17.03 -2.68 -36.39
N GLN A 368 16.59 -3.34 -35.30
CA GLN A 368 15.74 -2.72 -34.28
C GLN A 368 16.54 -1.79 -33.39
N ARG A 369 17.70 -2.19 -32.87
CA ARG A 369 18.56 -1.28 -32.06
C ARG A 369 18.89 0.00 -32.81
N ARG A 370 19.26 -0.07 -34.09
CA ARG A 370 19.46 1.13 -34.93
C ARG A 370 18.23 2.02 -35.05
N ARG A 371 17.04 1.40 -35.16
CA ARG A 371 15.79 2.14 -35.26
C ARG A 371 15.47 2.86 -33.95
N ILE A 372 15.67 2.18 -32.83
CA ILE A 372 15.44 2.72 -31.49
C ILE A 372 16.43 3.85 -31.21
N ALA A 373 17.74 3.63 -31.43
CA ALA A 373 18.76 4.67 -31.26
C ALA A 373 18.47 5.91 -32.12
N ALA A 374 18.06 5.72 -33.38
CA ALA A 374 17.68 6.84 -34.25
C ALA A 374 16.41 7.57 -33.79
N LEU A 375 15.48 6.88 -33.11
CA LEU A 375 14.30 7.51 -32.52
C LEU A 375 14.68 8.28 -31.25
N LEU A 376 15.40 7.64 -30.32
CA LEU A 376 15.79 8.20 -29.03
C LEU A 376 16.75 9.38 -29.15
N ALA A 377 17.56 9.44 -30.21
CA ALA A 377 18.43 10.59 -30.49
C ALA A 377 17.65 11.92 -30.54
N HIS A 378 16.38 11.91 -30.98
CA HIS A 378 15.54 13.12 -31.03
C HIS A 378 15.01 13.55 -29.66
N TYR A 379 15.06 12.68 -28.64
CA TYR A 379 14.59 12.97 -27.28
C TYR A 379 15.70 13.57 -26.39
N SER A 380 16.85 13.92 -26.96
CA SER A 380 17.87 14.65 -26.22
C SER A 380 17.38 16.05 -25.88
N SER A 381 17.64 16.49 -24.65
CA SER A 381 17.34 17.87 -24.20
C SER A 381 18.11 18.94 -25.00
N GLU A 382 19.16 18.56 -25.73
CA GLU A 382 19.94 19.47 -26.59
C GLU A 382 19.36 19.62 -28.01
N GLU A 383 18.40 18.78 -28.42
CA GLU A 383 17.81 18.81 -29.77
C GLU A 383 16.64 19.80 -29.86
N ASP A 384 16.67 20.65 -30.89
CA ASP A 384 15.62 21.63 -31.17
C ASP A 384 14.28 20.92 -31.52
N GLY A 385 13.22 21.23 -30.76
CA GLY A 385 11.87 20.69 -30.98
C GLY A 385 11.62 19.32 -30.34
N SER A 386 12.52 18.87 -29.46
CA SER A 386 12.34 17.66 -28.63
C SER A 386 11.09 17.74 -27.72
N GLU A 387 10.71 18.94 -27.29
CA GLU A 387 9.53 19.20 -26.46
C GLU A 387 8.19 18.91 -27.19
N ASP A 388 8.16 18.96 -28.52
CA ASP A 388 6.97 18.69 -29.35
C ASP A 388 6.81 17.18 -29.66
N LEU A 389 7.75 16.35 -29.22
CA LEU A 389 7.70 14.91 -29.49
C LEU A 389 6.67 14.20 -28.61
N PRO A 390 6.03 13.14 -29.13
CA PRO A 390 5.13 12.33 -28.32
C PRO A 390 5.89 11.61 -27.19
N PRO A 391 5.25 11.30 -26.05
CA PRO A 391 5.85 10.51 -24.99
C PRO A 391 6.40 9.16 -25.49
N VAL A 392 7.51 8.70 -24.90
CA VAL A 392 8.15 7.41 -25.22
C VAL A 392 8.43 6.60 -23.96
N VAL A 393 7.98 5.35 -23.97
CA VAL A 393 8.32 4.33 -22.97
C VAL A 393 9.54 3.56 -23.45
N VAL A 394 10.62 3.59 -22.67
CA VAL A 394 11.88 2.90 -22.92
C VAL A 394 12.03 1.78 -21.90
N ASP A 395 12.06 0.55 -22.39
CA ASP A 395 12.12 -0.66 -21.56
C ASP A 395 13.32 -1.53 -21.94
N ALA A 396 13.78 -2.34 -20.99
CA ALA A 396 14.75 -3.40 -21.16
C ALA A 396 15.97 -3.03 -22.02
N GLY A 397 16.10 -3.64 -23.20
CA GLY A 397 17.26 -3.50 -24.06
C GLY A 397 17.38 -2.18 -24.81
N ALA A 398 16.52 -1.20 -24.55
CA ALA A 398 16.70 0.16 -25.05
C ALA A 398 17.27 1.13 -24.01
N LEU A 399 17.39 0.72 -22.74
CA LEU A 399 17.87 1.60 -21.66
C LEU A 399 19.31 2.06 -21.88
N ASP A 400 20.16 1.24 -22.51
CA ASP A 400 21.54 1.60 -22.87
C ASP A 400 21.65 2.54 -24.08
N LEU A 401 20.53 2.82 -24.76
CA LEU A 401 20.46 3.70 -25.93
C LEU A 401 19.94 5.10 -25.59
N LEU A 402 19.71 5.39 -24.30
CA LEU A 402 19.24 6.68 -23.84
C LEU A 402 20.29 7.79 -24.11
N PRO A 403 19.85 8.99 -24.53
CA PRO A 403 20.71 10.18 -24.55
C PRO A 403 21.36 10.48 -23.19
N GLU A 404 22.38 11.34 -23.16
CA GLU A 404 22.98 11.77 -21.89
C GLU A 404 22.00 12.52 -20.99
N SER A 405 21.21 13.41 -21.58
CA SER A 405 20.08 14.09 -20.94
C SER A 405 18.88 14.03 -21.88
N CYS A 406 17.75 13.62 -21.31
CA CYS A 406 16.48 13.42 -21.96
C CYS A 406 15.53 14.56 -21.63
N VAL A 407 14.53 14.74 -22.47
CA VAL A 407 13.35 15.56 -22.15
C VAL A 407 12.36 14.79 -21.26
N PRO A 408 11.47 15.48 -20.50
CA PRO A 408 10.50 14.83 -19.59
C PRO A 408 9.53 13.85 -20.26
N GLN A 409 9.38 13.92 -21.60
CA GLN A 409 8.57 13.00 -22.40
C GLN A 409 9.14 11.57 -22.47
N VAL A 410 10.33 11.33 -21.91
CA VAL A 410 10.94 10.00 -21.82
C VAL A 410 10.57 9.35 -20.49
N LEU A 411 9.91 8.20 -20.56
CA LEU A 411 9.67 7.31 -19.41
C LEU A 411 10.56 6.08 -19.54
N ILE A 412 11.37 5.81 -18.52
CA ILE A 412 12.16 4.57 -18.43
C ILE A 412 11.50 3.60 -17.43
N THR A 413 11.54 2.30 -17.72
CA THR A 413 10.86 1.27 -16.91
C THR A 413 11.80 0.18 -16.38
N PRO A 414 12.94 0.50 -15.75
CA PRO A 414 13.92 -0.50 -15.33
C PRO A 414 13.42 -1.36 -14.16
N HIS A 415 13.86 -2.62 -14.09
CA HIS A 415 13.92 -3.36 -12.82
C HIS A 415 15.23 -3.03 -12.08
N ALA A 416 15.40 -3.46 -10.83
CA ALA A 416 16.58 -3.12 -10.01
C ALA A 416 17.94 -3.37 -10.72
N GLY A 417 18.11 -4.54 -11.33
CA GLY A 417 19.32 -4.84 -12.12
C GLY A 417 19.53 -3.98 -13.38
N GLU A 418 18.47 -3.57 -14.06
CA GLU A 418 18.54 -2.65 -15.20
C GLU A 418 18.91 -1.24 -14.74
N LEU A 419 18.33 -0.78 -13.63
CA LEU A 419 18.62 0.53 -13.04
C LEU A 419 20.07 0.62 -12.55
N ALA A 420 20.55 -0.39 -11.81
CA ALA A 420 21.93 -0.45 -11.35
C ALA A 420 22.91 -0.38 -12.53
N ARG A 421 22.65 -1.12 -13.61
CA ARG A 421 23.48 -1.09 -14.83
C ARG A 421 23.46 0.29 -15.49
N LEU A 422 22.28 0.89 -15.65
CA LEU A 422 22.12 2.23 -16.22
C LEU A 422 22.93 3.26 -15.42
N LEU A 423 22.83 3.24 -14.08
CA LEU A 423 23.56 4.14 -13.21
C LEU A 423 25.08 3.90 -13.26
N SER A 424 25.53 2.64 -13.30
CA SER A 424 26.96 2.32 -13.51
C SER A 424 27.49 2.82 -14.86
N GLU A 425 26.68 2.82 -15.91
CA GLU A 425 27.02 3.41 -17.21
C GLU A 425 27.09 4.95 -17.15
N ARG A 426 26.55 5.56 -16.09
CA ARG A 426 26.60 7.00 -15.76
C ARG A 426 27.58 7.33 -14.63
N ASP A 427 28.59 6.48 -14.43
CA ASP A 427 29.66 6.65 -13.44
C ASP A 427 29.21 6.59 -11.96
N GLU A 428 28.05 5.99 -11.66
CA GLU A 428 27.62 5.70 -10.28
C GLU A 428 28.05 4.29 -9.83
N ASP A 429 28.68 4.18 -8.66
CA ASP A 429 29.05 2.88 -8.07
C ASP A 429 27.87 2.32 -7.27
N VAL A 430 26.99 1.60 -7.97
CA VAL A 430 25.74 1.07 -7.41
C VAL A 430 25.53 -0.39 -7.82
N SER A 431 25.19 -1.23 -6.84
CA SER A 431 24.81 -2.61 -7.06
C SER A 431 23.30 -2.80 -7.08
N VAL A 432 22.86 -3.98 -7.51
CA VAL A 432 21.43 -4.36 -7.46
C VAL A 432 20.90 -4.36 -6.03
N GLN A 433 21.74 -4.70 -5.05
CA GLN A 433 21.34 -4.71 -3.64
C GLN A 433 21.14 -3.30 -3.10
N ASP A 434 21.97 -2.34 -3.54
CA ASP A 434 21.81 -0.94 -3.14
C ASP A 434 20.49 -0.37 -3.69
N VAL A 435 20.14 -0.69 -4.95
CA VAL A 435 18.84 -0.31 -5.53
C VAL A 435 17.66 -0.91 -4.77
N LEU A 436 17.77 -2.15 -4.29
CA LEU A 436 16.71 -2.80 -3.52
C LEU A 436 16.61 -2.26 -2.08
N ALA A 437 17.73 -1.83 -1.50
CA ALA A 437 17.80 -1.26 -0.16
C ALA A 437 17.29 0.18 -0.11
N GLU A 438 17.53 0.97 -1.17
CA GLU A 438 17.13 2.38 -1.26
C GLU A 438 16.42 2.70 -2.60
N PRO A 439 15.25 2.09 -2.91
CA PRO A 439 14.60 2.22 -4.21
C PRO A 439 14.29 3.66 -4.61
N LEU A 440 13.76 4.47 -3.68
CA LEU A 440 13.46 5.87 -3.92
C LEU A 440 14.73 6.67 -4.25
N ASN A 441 15.78 6.53 -3.44
CA ASN A 441 17.05 7.25 -3.64
C ASN A 441 17.61 7.00 -5.04
N TRP A 442 17.70 5.73 -5.46
CA TRP A 442 18.28 5.39 -6.77
C TRP A 442 17.36 5.69 -7.96
N ALA A 443 16.03 5.64 -7.78
CA ALA A 443 15.09 6.09 -8.80
C ALA A 443 15.18 7.61 -9.00
N THR A 444 15.22 8.39 -7.91
CA THR A 444 15.44 9.84 -7.95
C THR A 444 16.79 10.17 -8.56
N ARG A 445 17.86 9.43 -8.22
CA ARG A 445 19.18 9.64 -8.81
C ARG A 445 19.19 9.42 -10.32
N ALA A 446 18.48 8.41 -10.82
CA ALA A 446 18.34 8.20 -12.26
C ALA A 446 17.52 9.29 -12.94
N TRP A 447 16.46 9.80 -12.30
CA TRP A 447 15.71 10.96 -12.76
C TRP A 447 16.62 12.18 -12.87
N GLU A 448 17.40 12.51 -11.82
CA GLU A 448 18.35 13.64 -11.83
C GLU A 448 19.39 13.53 -12.94
N LEU A 449 19.97 12.35 -13.14
CA LEU A 449 21.06 12.14 -14.10
C LEU A 449 20.57 12.14 -15.54
N THR A 450 19.36 11.63 -15.79
CA THR A 450 18.86 11.41 -17.15
C THR A 450 17.82 12.44 -17.58
N GLY A 451 17.12 13.10 -16.66
CA GLY A 451 15.94 13.93 -16.93
C GLY A 451 14.69 13.14 -17.34
N ALA A 452 14.76 11.81 -17.41
CA ALA A 452 13.61 10.96 -17.75
C ALA A 452 12.75 10.71 -16.51
N THR A 453 11.43 10.58 -16.70
CA THR A 453 10.56 9.96 -15.68
C THR A 453 11.00 8.50 -15.48
N VAL A 454 11.10 8.05 -14.24
CA VAL A 454 11.59 6.73 -13.88
C VAL A 454 10.47 5.93 -13.23
N LEU A 455 10.13 4.77 -13.80
CA LEU A 455 9.27 3.77 -13.17
C LEU A 455 10.14 2.56 -12.80
N LEU A 456 10.51 2.46 -11.53
CA LEU A 456 11.28 1.36 -10.98
C LEU A 456 10.35 0.20 -10.61
N LYS A 457 10.44 -0.88 -11.39
CA LYS A 457 9.62 -2.09 -11.22
C LYS A 457 9.96 -2.79 -9.89
N GLY A 458 8.93 -3.08 -9.09
CA GLY A 458 9.01 -3.79 -7.81
C GLY A 458 7.64 -4.36 -7.42
N ALA A 459 7.52 -4.98 -6.24
CA ALA A 459 6.21 -5.39 -5.72
C ALA A 459 5.34 -4.15 -5.40
N VAL A 460 5.97 -3.13 -4.80
CA VAL A 460 5.55 -1.74 -4.93
C VAL A 460 6.43 -1.09 -5.99
N THR A 461 5.81 -0.65 -7.08
CA THR A 461 6.48 0.13 -8.13
C THR A 461 6.67 1.56 -7.62
N VAL A 462 7.88 2.11 -7.74
CA VAL A 462 8.19 3.51 -7.42
C VAL A 462 8.32 4.30 -8.72
N VAL A 463 7.61 5.42 -8.83
CA VAL A 463 7.64 6.31 -9.99
C VAL A 463 8.12 7.68 -9.56
N VAL A 464 9.18 8.18 -10.20
CA VAL A 464 9.73 9.52 -9.96
C VAL A 464 9.64 10.32 -11.25
N GLY A 465 8.94 11.44 -11.20
CA GLY A 465 8.88 12.44 -12.27
C GLY A 465 9.18 13.84 -11.78
N ASP A 466 8.86 14.83 -12.61
CA ASP A 466 9.06 16.26 -12.32
C ASP A 466 7.76 16.88 -11.82
N ASP A 467 7.81 17.69 -10.76
CA ASP A 467 6.66 18.41 -10.18
C ASP A 467 6.28 19.69 -10.97
N GLY A 468 7.04 20.03 -12.01
CA GLY A 468 6.90 21.25 -12.81
C GLY A 468 7.77 22.41 -12.33
N ASP A 469 8.30 22.33 -11.11
CA ASP A 469 9.21 23.31 -10.50
C ASP A 469 10.66 22.78 -10.38
N GLY A 470 10.92 21.61 -10.95
CA GLY A 470 12.24 20.98 -10.97
C GLY A 470 12.58 20.18 -9.70
N ASN A 471 11.56 19.78 -8.92
CA ASN A 471 11.71 18.84 -7.82
C ASN A 471 11.09 17.48 -8.19
N PRO A 472 11.47 16.39 -7.51
CA PRO A 472 10.89 15.08 -7.78
C PRO A 472 9.44 15.02 -7.29
N HIS A 473 8.54 14.53 -8.14
CA HIS A 473 7.19 14.12 -7.76
C HIS A 473 7.11 12.59 -7.72
N VAL A 474 6.73 12.03 -6.57
CA VAL A 474 6.85 10.60 -6.29
C VAL A 474 5.48 9.94 -6.19
N PHE A 475 5.27 8.92 -7.03
CA PHE A 475 4.11 8.04 -6.95
C PHE A 475 4.53 6.62 -6.65
N VAL A 476 3.65 5.86 -5.98
CA VAL A 476 3.79 4.41 -5.83
C VAL A 476 2.58 3.66 -6.36
N SER A 477 2.79 2.41 -6.76
CA SER A 477 1.70 1.50 -7.11
C SER A 477 2.03 0.08 -6.66
N GLY A 478 1.32 -0.40 -5.65
CA GLY A 478 1.44 -1.76 -5.11
C GLY A 478 0.24 -2.66 -5.40
N SER A 479 -0.56 -2.36 -6.44
CA SER A 479 -1.84 -3.07 -6.69
C SER A 479 -1.73 -4.51 -7.17
N GLY A 480 -0.54 -4.97 -7.55
CA GLY A 480 -0.33 -6.28 -8.17
C GLY A 480 0.10 -7.39 -7.20
N PRO A 481 -0.28 -8.66 -7.48
CA PRO A 481 0.18 -9.80 -6.70
C PRO A 481 1.60 -10.23 -7.09
N ALA A 482 2.27 -10.96 -6.20
CA ALA A 482 3.60 -11.52 -6.36
C ALA A 482 3.70 -12.49 -7.55
N TRP A 483 2.56 -13.06 -7.98
CA TRP A 483 2.48 -13.85 -9.21
C TRP A 483 2.83 -13.08 -10.50
N LEU A 484 2.89 -11.74 -10.44
CA LEU A 484 3.44 -10.90 -11.51
C LEU A 484 4.91 -11.15 -11.81
N ALA A 485 5.64 -11.85 -10.93
CA ALA A 485 7.02 -12.27 -11.12
C ALA A 485 7.15 -13.39 -12.19
N THR A 486 6.51 -13.22 -13.35
CA THR A 486 6.58 -14.08 -14.52
C THR A 486 7.22 -13.35 -15.71
N ALA A 487 7.93 -14.10 -16.56
CA ALA A 487 8.49 -13.57 -17.79
C ALA A 487 7.40 -12.97 -18.69
N GLY A 488 7.71 -11.82 -19.30
CA GLY A 488 6.81 -11.11 -20.21
C GLY A 488 5.81 -10.17 -19.52
N ALA A 489 5.69 -10.17 -18.18
CA ALA A 489 4.85 -9.21 -17.47
C ALA A 489 5.29 -7.76 -17.73
N GLY A 490 6.61 -7.51 -17.78
CA GLY A 490 7.17 -6.21 -18.17
C GLY A 490 6.77 -5.77 -19.59
N ASP A 491 6.67 -6.71 -20.55
CA ASP A 491 6.25 -6.40 -21.92
C ASP A 491 4.77 -5.97 -21.96
N VAL A 492 3.92 -6.59 -21.12
CA VAL A 492 2.51 -6.22 -20.96
C VAL A 492 2.40 -4.84 -20.32
N LEU A 493 3.13 -4.60 -19.22
CA LEU A 493 3.21 -3.30 -18.55
C LEU A 493 3.61 -2.18 -19.53
N ALA A 494 4.66 -2.37 -20.32
CA ALA A 494 5.10 -1.38 -21.30
C ALA A 494 4.02 -1.07 -22.35
N GLY A 495 3.28 -2.10 -22.80
CA GLY A 495 2.13 -1.93 -23.69
C GLY A 495 0.97 -1.17 -23.07
N VAL A 496 0.63 -1.47 -21.81
CA VAL A 496 -0.42 -0.77 -21.03
C VAL A 496 -0.05 0.71 -20.88
N ILE A 497 1.16 1.01 -20.38
CA ILE A 497 1.60 2.39 -20.18
C ILE A 497 1.61 3.15 -21.51
N GLY A 498 2.16 2.56 -22.57
CA GLY A 498 2.16 3.19 -23.89
C GLY A 498 0.76 3.57 -24.37
N ALA A 499 -0.24 2.71 -24.12
CA ALA A 499 -1.63 3.01 -24.44
C ALA A 499 -2.22 4.11 -23.55
N VAL A 500 -1.96 4.09 -22.24
CA VAL A 500 -2.39 5.14 -21.28
C VAL A 500 -1.78 6.51 -21.65
N LEU A 501 -0.53 6.56 -22.08
CA LEU A 501 0.09 7.80 -22.56
C LEU A 501 -0.51 8.25 -23.89
N ALA A 502 -0.80 7.33 -24.83
CA ALA A 502 -1.41 7.68 -26.11
C ALA A 502 -2.81 8.30 -25.97
N GLN A 503 -3.64 7.77 -25.06
CA GLN A 503 -4.97 8.32 -24.81
C GLN A 503 -4.92 9.70 -24.14
N ASN A 504 -3.86 10.00 -23.38
CA ASN A 504 -3.68 11.23 -22.62
C ASN A 504 -2.70 12.22 -23.26
N ALA A 505 -2.27 11.98 -24.50
CA ALA A 505 -1.23 12.79 -25.15
C ALA A 505 -1.60 14.29 -25.25
N GLU A 506 -2.88 14.64 -25.42
CA GLU A 506 -3.30 16.05 -25.41
C GLU A 506 -3.16 16.70 -24.04
N THR A 507 -3.35 15.93 -22.96
CA THR A 507 -3.13 16.40 -21.58
C THR A 507 -1.65 16.57 -21.33
N LEU A 508 -0.81 15.60 -21.72
CA LEU A 508 0.65 15.66 -21.56
C LEU A 508 1.31 16.81 -22.33
N VAL A 509 0.74 17.24 -23.46
CA VAL A 509 1.20 18.46 -24.15
C VAL A 509 0.95 19.72 -23.32
N ARG A 510 -0.11 19.74 -22.48
CA ARG A 510 -0.46 20.89 -21.62
C ARG A 510 0.19 20.82 -20.25
N LEU A 511 0.32 19.61 -19.71
CA LEU A 511 0.78 19.29 -18.36
C LEU A 511 1.79 18.12 -18.45
N PRO A 512 3.05 18.40 -18.86
CA PRO A 512 4.07 17.37 -19.03
C PRO A 512 4.45 16.67 -17.71
N ASP A 513 4.31 17.37 -16.59
CA ASP A 513 4.48 16.91 -15.20
C ASP A 513 3.58 15.70 -14.87
N GLN A 514 2.43 15.56 -15.55
CA GLN A 514 1.54 14.40 -15.36
C GLN A 514 2.06 13.07 -15.93
N MET A 515 3.24 13.05 -16.55
CA MET A 515 3.85 11.81 -17.04
C MET A 515 3.96 10.75 -15.93
N ALA A 516 4.35 11.15 -14.71
CA ALA A 516 4.54 10.25 -13.59
C ALA A 516 3.23 9.58 -13.14
N VAL A 517 2.15 10.36 -12.95
CA VAL A 517 0.85 9.81 -12.56
C VAL A 517 0.31 8.84 -13.62
N PHE A 518 0.44 9.15 -14.91
CA PHE A 518 -0.01 8.22 -15.96
C PHE A 518 0.82 6.94 -16.04
N ALA A 519 2.12 7.02 -15.77
CA ALA A 519 2.98 5.84 -15.67
C ALA A 519 2.56 4.97 -14.47
N ALA A 520 2.31 5.58 -13.32
CA ALA A 520 1.85 4.90 -12.11
C ALA A 520 0.45 4.29 -12.28
N VAL A 521 -0.47 4.97 -12.98
CA VAL A 521 -1.79 4.43 -13.38
C VAL A 521 -1.64 3.24 -14.33
N GLY A 522 -0.70 3.28 -15.26
CA GLY A 522 -0.39 2.12 -16.11
C GLY A 522 0.09 0.91 -15.29
N SER A 523 0.94 1.14 -14.29
CA SER A 523 1.33 0.11 -13.31
C SER A 523 0.15 -0.39 -12.50
N TYR A 524 -0.77 0.50 -12.10
CA TYR A 524 -1.96 0.14 -11.35
C TYR A 524 -2.91 -0.77 -12.15
N ILE A 525 -3.19 -0.41 -13.41
CA ILE A 525 -4.02 -1.23 -14.31
C ILE A 525 -3.39 -2.60 -14.53
N HIS A 526 -2.08 -2.65 -14.72
CA HIS A 526 -1.33 -3.91 -14.88
C HIS A 526 -1.39 -4.78 -13.61
N GLY A 527 -1.25 -4.17 -12.43
CA GLY A 527 -1.38 -4.83 -11.14
C GLY A 527 -2.76 -5.44 -10.91
N LEU A 528 -3.82 -4.66 -11.11
CA LEU A 528 -5.19 -5.15 -11.02
C LEU A 528 -5.48 -6.28 -12.02
N ALA A 529 -5.01 -6.16 -13.26
CA ALA A 529 -5.21 -7.20 -14.27
C ALA A 529 -4.59 -8.53 -13.83
N ALA A 530 -3.44 -8.49 -13.16
CA ALA A 530 -2.81 -9.67 -12.61
C ALA A 530 -3.50 -10.21 -11.35
N GLY A 531 -4.04 -9.34 -10.49
CA GLY A 531 -4.93 -9.73 -9.39
C GLY A 531 -6.14 -10.52 -9.92
N MET A 532 -6.81 -10.00 -10.96
CA MET A 532 -7.91 -10.69 -11.63
C MET A 532 -7.47 -12.01 -12.28
N ALA A 533 -6.33 -12.01 -12.98
CA ALA A 533 -5.85 -13.21 -13.69
C ALA A 533 -5.44 -14.34 -12.74
N SER A 534 -4.91 -13.99 -11.56
CA SER A 534 -4.47 -14.97 -10.54
C SER A 534 -5.55 -15.28 -9.51
N GLU A 535 -6.69 -14.56 -9.54
CA GLU A 535 -7.69 -14.57 -8.47
C GLU A 535 -7.10 -14.23 -7.09
N SER A 536 -5.98 -13.48 -7.07
CA SER A 536 -5.25 -13.10 -5.86
C SER A 536 -5.70 -11.73 -5.35
N PHE A 537 -5.86 -11.65 -4.04
CA PHE A 537 -6.05 -10.38 -3.33
C PHE A 537 -4.74 -9.84 -2.73
N GLN A 538 -3.64 -10.57 -2.87
CA GLN A 538 -2.36 -10.08 -2.40
C GLN A 538 -1.89 -8.89 -3.26
N ARG A 539 -1.40 -7.88 -2.56
CA ARG A 539 -0.92 -6.61 -3.10
C ARG A 539 0.41 -6.27 -2.47
N GLY A 540 1.26 -5.55 -3.19
CA GLY A 540 2.49 -4.97 -2.66
C GLY A 540 2.24 -3.86 -1.64
N SER A 541 1.11 -3.14 -1.74
CA SER A 541 0.62 -2.19 -0.75
C SER A 541 -0.89 -2.33 -0.56
N CYS A 542 -1.36 -2.22 0.69
CA CYS A 542 -2.77 -2.23 1.02
C CYS A 542 -3.19 -0.85 1.56
N PRO A 543 -4.40 -0.36 1.25
CA PRO A 543 -4.90 0.85 1.88
C PRO A 543 -4.98 0.68 3.41
N PRO A 544 -4.67 1.72 4.20
CA PRO A 544 -4.81 1.66 5.64
C PRO A 544 -6.28 1.50 6.05
N VAL A 545 -6.49 0.83 7.19
CA VAL A 545 -7.78 0.84 7.88
C VAL A 545 -7.89 2.17 8.62
N VAL A 546 -8.90 2.97 8.33
CA VAL A 546 -9.15 4.20 9.09
C VAL A 546 -9.78 3.84 10.43
N TYR A 547 -9.19 4.32 11.52
CA TYR A 547 -9.71 4.14 12.86
C TYR A 547 -10.86 5.11 13.12
N ASP A 548 -12.04 4.57 13.44
CA ASP A 548 -13.17 5.32 13.97
C ASP A 548 -13.50 4.83 15.39
N GLY A 549 -13.25 5.70 16.37
CA GLY A 549 -13.56 5.41 17.78
C GLY A 549 -15.06 5.37 18.09
N ALA A 550 -15.92 5.91 17.21
CA ALA A 550 -17.38 5.84 17.38
C ALA A 550 -17.97 4.50 16.97
N SER A 551 -17.24 3.71 16.16
CA SER A 551 -17.72 2.45 15.58
C SER A 551 -16.74 1.29 15.81
N PRO A 552 -16.47 0.87 17.07
CA PRO A 552 -15.47 -0.16 17.37
C PRO A 552 -15.72 -1.52 16.69
N LEU A 553 -16.99 -1.88 16.47
CA LEU A 553 -17.34 -3.13 15.79
C LEU A 553 -16.99 -3.07 14.31
N GLU A 554 -17.25 -1.95 13.65
CA GLU A 554 -16.84 -1.74 12.26
C GLU A 554 -15.31 -1.75 12.14
N PHE A 555 -14.60 -1.12 13.08
CA PHE A 555 -13.14 -1.18 13.14
C PHE A 555 -12.65 -2.62 13.34
N PHE A 556 -13.27 -3.40 14.23
CA PHE A 556 -12.93 -4.81 14.43
C PHE A 556 -13.10 -5.62 13.13
N HIS A 557 -14.21 -5.43 12.42
CA HIS A 557 -14.46 -6.07 11.13
C HIS A 557 -13.51 -5.60 10.03
N ALA A 558 -13.20 -4.30 9.96
CA ALA A 558 -12.25 -3.75 9.00
C ALA A 558 -10.82 -4.24 9.23
N MET A 559 -10.48 -4.51 10.50
CA MET A 559 -9.23 -5.15 10.87
C MET A 559 -9.21 -6.64 10.48
N GLN A 560 -10.36 -7.34 10.37
CA GLN A 560 -10.35 -8.74 9.97
C GLN A 560 -9.65 -8.92 8.60
N PRO A 561 -8.83 -9.98 8.43
CA PRO A 561 -8.40 -10.34 7.09
C PRO A 561 -9.69 -10.69 6.33
N ARG A 562 -9.95 -10.06 5.18
CA ARG A 562 -11.19 -10.29 4.41
C ARG A 562 -11.50 -11.79 4.34
N ARG A 563 -12.55 -12.22 5.07
CA ARG A 563 -12.84 -13.63 5.38
C ARG A 563 -13.41 -14.35 4.16
N ILE A 564 -13.11 -15.64 4.07
CA ILE A 564 -13.56 -16.56 3.02
C ILE A 564 -15.02 -16.97 3.30
N GLU A 565 -15.98 -16.38 2.60
CA GLU A 565 -17.36 -16.87 2.51
C GLU A 565 -17.43 -18.08 1.55
N PRO A 566 -17.98 -19.24 1.94
CA PRO A 566 -18.10 -20.41 1.06
C PRO A 566 -19.04 -20.14 -0.12
N GLY A 567 -18.49 -19.82 -1.29
CA GLY A 567 -19.24 -19.64 -2.54
C GLY A 567 -19.22 -18.22 -3.11
N SER A 568 -18.56 -17.27 -2.45
CA SER A 568 -18.19 -15.99 -3.05
C SER A 568 -16.99 -16.17 -3.98
N VAL A 569 -17.04 -15.60 -5.19
CA VAL A 569 -15.92 -15.57 -6.16
C VAL A 569 -14.90 -14.48 -5.78
N LEU A 570 -15.14 -13.76 -4.69
CA LEU A 570 -14.31 -12.65 -4.23
C LEU A 570 -14.16 -12.72 -2.71
N ASP A 571 -13.06 -13.31 -2.22
CA ASP A 571 -12.30 -12.85 -1.03
C ASP A 571 -11.18 -13.85 -0.61
N GLY A 572 -10.00 -13.32 -0.27
CA GLY A 572 -9.04 -13.93 0.68
C GLY A 572 -8.03 -14.97 0.18
N THR A 573 -7.71 -15.06 -1.11
CA THR A 573 -6.76 -16.08 -1.61
C THR A 573 -5.39 -15.51 -1.97
N LEU A 574 -4.34 -16.33 -1.78
CA LEU A 574 -3.03 -16.12 -2.42
C LEU A 574 -3.13 -16.15 -3.95
N GLY A 575 -4.25 -16.63 -4.50
CA GLY A 575 -4.45 -16.86 -5.92
C GLY A 575 -3.73 -18.11 -6.44
N HIS A 576 -3.52 -18.12 -7.75
CA HIS A 576 -2.81 -19.18 -8.46
C HIS A 576 -1.75 -18.60 -9.42
N PRO A 577 -0.78 -19.42 -9.87
CA PRO A 577 0.19 -19.00 -10.86
C PRO A 577 -0.47 -18.48 -12.14
N ILE A 578 0.14 -17.48 -12.77
CA ILE A 578 -0.30 -16.86 -14.03
C ILE A 578 0.85 -16.75 -15.03
N VAL A 579 0.50 -16.53 -16.29
CA VAL A 579 1.42 -16.09 -17.33
C VAL A 579 1.06 -14.70 -17.85
N ALA A 580 2.02 -13.99 -18.45
CA ALA A 580 1.82 -12.63 -18.95
C ALA A 580 0.63 -12.49 -19.94
N GLY A 581 0.35 -13.54 -20.73
CA GLY A 581 -0.80 -13.54 -21.63
C GLY A 581 -2.15 -13.45 -20.92
N GLU A 582 -2.28 -14.05 -19.73
CA GLU A 582 -3.50 -14.00 -18.93
C GLU A 582 -3.69 -12.61 -18.31
N VAL A 583 -2.60 -11.97 -17.86
CA VAL A 583 -2.62 -10.56 -17.42
C VAL A 583 -3.16 -9.67 -18.53
N ALA A 584 -2.65 -9.81 -19.77
CA ALA A 584 -3.13 -9.03 -20.90
C ALA A 584 -4.64 -9.26 -21.16
N ASP A 585 -5.11 -10.50 -21.03
CA ASP A 585 -6.50 -10.89 -21.28
C ASP A 585 -7.48 -10.32 -20.26
N CYS A 586 -7.02 -10.01 -19.04
CA CYS A 586 -7.80 -9.39 -17.97
C CYS A 586 -7.88 -7.86 -18.04
N ILE A 587 -7.06 -7.17 -18.84
CA ILE A 587 -7.05 -5.70 -18.95
C ILE A 587 -8.44 -5.11 -19.23
N PRO A 588 -9.26 -5.64 -20.17
CA PRO A 588 -10.60 -5.10 -20.42
C PRO A 588 -11.52 -5.17 -19.20
N GLY A 589 -11.35 -6.20 -18.35
CA GLY A 589 -12.07 -6.33 -17.09
C GLY A 589 -11.73 -5.21 -16.12
N VAL A 590 -10.44 -4.85 -16.02
CA VAL A 590 -9.98 -3.70 -15.21
C VAL A 590 -10.61 -2.39 -15.69
N PHE A 591 -10.63 -2.14 -17.01
CA PHE A 591 -11.31 -0.95 -17.55
C PHE A 591 -12.81 -0.97 -17.24
N GLY A 592 -13.46 -2.14 -17.26
CA GLY A 592 -14.85 -2.29 -16.81
C GLY A 592 -15.03 -1.86 -15.35
N THR A 593 -14.15 -2.28 -14.45
CA THR A 593 -14.16 -1.87 -13.04
C THR A 593 -13.93 -0.37 -12.85
N LEU A 594 -12.94 0.21 -13.56
CA LEU A 594 -12.66 1.65 -13.47
C LEU A 594 -13.80 2.50 -14.03
N ILE A 595 -14.46 2.06 -15.11
CA ILE A 595 -15.60 2.76 -15.71
C ILE A 595 -16.86 2.59 -14.84
N GLY A 596 -17.05 1.44 -14.21
CA GLY A 596 -18.20 1.20 -13.32
C GLY A 596 -18.30 2.18 -12.16
N MET A 597 -17.17 2.76 -11.71
CA MET A 597 -17.17 3.83 -10.70
C MET A 597 -17.97 5.09 -11.11
N TYR A 598 -18.20 5.29 -12.41
CA TYR A 598 -19.04 6.38 -12.90
C TYR A 598 -20.54 6.06 -12.84
N ASP A 599 -20.92 4.77 -12.80
CA ASP A 599 -22.32 4.33 -12.77
C ASP A 599 -22.85 4.25 -11.32
N ASP A 600 -22.00 3.91 -10.35
CA ASP A 600 -22.38 3.79 -8.93
C ASP A 600 -22.67 5.16 -8.27
N ASN A 601 -22.27 6.27 -8.89
CA ASN A 601 -22.45 7.62 -8.34
C ASN A 601 -23.83 8.26 -8.68
N ASP A 602 -24.65 7.60 -9.51
CA ASP A 602 -26.01 8.04 -9.88
C ASP A 602 -27.10 7.41 -8.99
N GLY A 603 -26.73 6.66 -7.94
CA GLY A 603 -27.65 5.84 -7.13
C GLY A 603 -28.29 6.48 -5.89
N ASP A 604 -27.74 7.57 -5.36
CA ASP A 604 -28.13 8.12 -4.05
C ASP A 604 -29.06 9.35 -4.10
N ASP A 605 -29.55 9.74 -5.29
CA ASP A 605 -30.31 10.99 -5.47
C ASP A 605 -31.84 10.82 -5.63
N ASP A 606 -32.42 9.62 -5.50
CA ASP A 606 -33.86 9.41 -5.80
C ASP A 606 -34.68 8.59 -4.79
N ASP A 607 -34.19 8.35 -3.56
CA ASP A 607 -35.00 7.73 -2.49
C ASP A 607 -35.13 8.63 -1.25
N ASP A 608 -35.80 9.79 -1.43
CA ASP A 608 -36.56 10.38 -0.33
C ASP A 608 -37.76 11.24 -0.80
N ASN A 609 -38.95 10.65 -0.65
CA ASN A 609 -40.16 11.30 -0.15
C ASN A 609 -41.03 12.13 -1.13
N VAL A 610 -41.97 11.45 -1.81
CA VAL A 610 -43.37 11.92 -1.86
C VAL A 610 -44.33 10.74 -1.67
N THR A 611 -44.63 10.42 -0.42
CA THR A 611 -45.97 9.94 -0.06
C THR A 611 -46.92 11.14 -0.01
N ASP A 612 -47.82 11.28 -0.99
CA ASP A 612 -49.15 11.83 -0.69
C ASP A 612 -50.22 11.15 -1.55
N GLY A 613 -51.23 10.64 -0.87
CA GLY A 613 -52.27 9.81 -1.44
C GLY A 613 -53.36 10.63 -2.12
N THR A 614 -53.86 10.12 -3.25
CA THR A 614 -55.27 10.30 -3.61
C THR A 614 -55.80 9.08 -4.35
N THR A 615 -56.92 8.59 -3.83
CA THR A 615 -57.82 7.56 -4.34
C THR A 615 -58.29 7.79 -5.79
N SER A 616 -58.34 6.75 -6.63
CA SER A 616 -59.56 6.27 -7.31
C SER A 616 -59.27 5.13 -8.31
N ASP A 617 -60.03 4.03 -8.15
CA ASP A 617 -60.62 3.11 -9.14
C ASP A 617 -60.03 3.05 -10.57
N ASP A 618 -59.64 1.86 -11.07
CA ASP A 618 -60.54 0.89 -11.73
C ASP A 618 -59.75 -0.23 -12.47
N ASP A 619 -60.24 -1.47 -12.31
CA ASP A 619 -60.25 -2.66 -13.19
C ASP A 619 -59.00 -3.22 -13.96
N GLY A 620 -58.78 -4.54 -13.77
CA GLY A 620 -58.69 -5.47 -14.92
C GLY A 620 -57.65 -6.61 -14.91
N ASP A 621 -58.10 -7.79 -14.45
CA ASP A 621 -57.83 -9.17 -14.93
C ASP A 621 -56.44 -9.86 -14.85
N ASP A 622 -56.46 -10.93 -14.02
CA ASP A 622 -56.11 -12.33 -14.28
C ASP A 622 -54.71 -12.75 -14.80
N ALA A 623 -53.96 -13.50 -13.97
CA ALA A 623 -53.85 -14.97 -14.13
C ALA A 623 -52.94 -15.64 -13.07
N GLU A 624 -53.57 -16.50 -12.27
CA GLU A 624 -53.15 -17.82 -11.74
C GLU A 624 -51.72 -18.10 -11.22
N SER A 625 -51.70 -18.46 -9.91
CA SER A 625 -50.64 -19.16 -9.14
C SER A 625 -50.43 -20.62 -9.61
N PRO A 626 -49.43 -21.39 -9.09
CA PRO A 626 -49.44 -21.92 -7.70
C PRO A 626 -48.04 -21.94 -7.03
N VAL A 627 -47.89 -21.49 -5.78
CA VAL A 627 -48.06 -22.23 -4.51
C VAL A 627 -47.46 -23.64 -4.50
N PHE A 628 -46.36 -23.80 -3.76
CA PHE A 628 -46.05 -25.03 -3.03
C PHE A 628 -45.76 -24.67 -1.56
N SER A 629 -46.56 -25.26 -0.67
CA SER A 629 -46.33 -25.27 0.78
C SER A 629 -46.13 -26.72 1.24
N SER A 630 -45.19 -26.90 2.16
CA SER A 630 -45.11 -27.99 3.15
C SER A 630 -43.90 -27.66 4.02
N GLY A 631 -43.91 -27.60 5.35
CA GLY A 631 -44.91 -27.96 6.34
C GLY A 631 -44.17 -28.26 7.65
N SER A 632 -44.45 -27.47 8.68
CA SER A 632 -44.45 -27.75 10.13
C SER A 632 -43.34 -28.58 10.79
N GLY A 633 -42.70 -27.96 11.80
CA GLY A 633 -42.13 -28.61 12.97
C GLY A 633 -41.99 -27.60 14.13
N THR A 634 -42.95 -27.63 15.06
CA THR A 634 -42.95 -27.03 16.41
C THR A 634 -41.80 -27.65 17.25
N ASP A 635 -41.27 -27.12 18.34
CA ASP A 635 -41.79 -26.26 19.41
C ASP A 635 -40.63 -25.90 20.38
N GLU A 636 -40.92 -25.04 21.35
CA GLU A 636 -40.22 -24.77 22.63
C GLU A 636 -39.21 -23.61 22.72
N ALA A 637 -39.77 -22.51 23.23
CA ALA A 637 -39.12 -21.40 23.90
C ALA A 637 -38.42 -21.85 25.21
N VAL A 638 -37.28 -21.23 25.51
CA VAL A 638 -36.76 -21.09 26.87
C VAL A 638 -36.74 -19.61 27.23
N THR A 639 -37.47 -19.30 28.29
CA THR A 639 -37.63 -18.01 28.95
C THR A 639 -36.36 -17.61 29.69
N ALA A 640 -35.95 -16.34 29.56
CA ALA A 640 -34.97 -15.71 30.44
C ALA A 640 -35.57 -15.59 31.86
N ASP A 641 -34.81 -16.05 32.86
CA ASP A 641 -35.09 -15.89 34.30
C ASP A 641 -34.38 -14.61 34.77
N ASP A 642 -35.15 -13.70 35.37
CA ASP A 642 -34.66 -12.46 35.99
C ASP A 642 -33.87 -12.79 37.27
N GLY A 643 -32.56 -12.55 37.29
CA GLY A 643 -31.74 -12.66 38.50
C GLY A 643 -30.30 -12.16 38.35
N ASP A 644 -29.93 -11.24 39.25
CA ASP A 644 -28.63 -10.56 39.44
C ASP A 644 -27.36 -11.44 39.24
N ASP A 645 -26.31 -10.80 38.69
CA ASP A 645 -24.89 -11.19 38.65
C ASP A 645 -24.58 -12.63 38.18
N ALA A 646 -24.61 -12.86 36.87
CA ALA A 646 -23.99 -14.03 36.26
C ALA A 646 -22.66 -13.63 35.59
N ASP A 647 -21.54 -13.98 36.23
CA ASP A 647 -20.24 -14.00 35.56
C ASP A 647 -20.32 -14.95 34.36
N VAL A 648 -20.03 -14.42 33.17
CA VAL A 648 -20.00 -15.19 31.93
C VAL A 648 -18.72 -16.04 31.95
N VAL A 649 -18.83 -17.29 32.40
CA VAL A 649 -17.72 -18.25 32.39
C VAL A 649 -17.78 -19.07 31.10
N LEU A 650 -16.80 -18.86 30.22
CA LEU A 650 -16.62 -19.68 29.03
C LEU A 650 -16.06 -21.06 29.40
N ASP A 651 -16.72 -22.12 28.92
CA ASP A 651 -16.19 -23.47 28.93
C ASP A 651 -15.14 -23.63 27.82
N VAL A 652 -13.89 -23.84 28.22
CA VAL A 652 -12.69 -23.82 27.36
C VAL A 652 -12.59 -25.05 26.46
N ASP A 653 -13.38 -26.10 26.74
CA ASP A 653 -13.36 -27.36 26.00
C ASP A 653 -14.50 -27.47 24.95
N ARG A 654 -15.22 -26.38 24.68
CA ARG A 654 -16.36 -26.35 23.75
C ARG A 654 -16.12 -25.41 22.57
N ASP A 655 -16.43 -25.90 21.37
CA ASP A 655 -16.56 -25.06 20.17
C ASP A 655 -17.88 -24.27 20.22
N TYR A 656 -17.78 -22.94 20.13
CA TYR A 656 -18.93 -22.03 20.06
C TYR A 656 -19.25 -21.69 18.61
N THR A 657 -20.54 -21.48 18.34
CA THR A 657 -21.01 -21.00 17.04
C THR A 657 -20.83 -19.48 16.91
N ASP A 658 -20.79 -18.95 15.68
CA ASP A 658 -20.61 -17.51 15.44
C ASP A 658 -21.71 -16.66 16.12
N GLU A 659 -22.98 -17.12 16.12
CA GLU A 659 -24.07 -16.46 16.87
C GLU A 659 -23.86 -16.45 18.40
N GLU A 660 -23.21 -17.48 18.95
CA GLU A 660 -22.91 -17.53 20.39
C GLU A 660 -21.73 -16.61 20.75
N LEU A 661 -20.80 -16.39 19.82
CA LEU A 661 -19.68 -15.46 19.99
C LEU A 661 -20.13 -14.01 19.83
N ASP A 662 -21.02 -13.71 18.89
CA ASP A 662 -21.63 -12.38 18.73
C ASP A 662 -22.44 -12.00 19.98
N ALA A 663 -23.24 -12.94 20.50
CA ALA A 663 -23.98 -12.72 21.75
C ALA A 663 -23.06 -12.53 22.98
N LEU A 664 -21.87 -13.15 22.97
CA LEU A 664 -20.87 -12.98 24.03
C LEU A 664 -20.18 -11.62 23.95
N ALA A 665 -19.85 -11.19 22.72
CA ALA A 665 -19.30 -9.88 22.44
C ALA A 665 -20.29 -8.80 22.88
N ASP A 666 -21.55 -8.90 22.47
CA ASP A 666 -22.63 -7.99 22.88
C ASP A 666 -22.80 -7.91 24.40
N ALA A 667 -22.68 -9.05 25.12
CA ALA A 667 -22.76 -9.08 26.57
C ALA A 667 -21.55 -8.43 27.27
N LEU A 668 -20.35 -8.57 26.71
CA LEU A 668 -19.14 -7.89 27.19
C LEU A 668 -19.24 -6.37 26.94
N PHE A 669 -19.78 -5.96 25.79
CA PHE A 669 -19.97 -4.55 25.42
C PHE A 669 -21.07 -3.86 26.23
N ALA A 670 -22.17 -4.55 26.54
CA ALA A 670 -23.22 -4.00 27.40
C ALA A 670 -22.71 -3.66 28.81
N LYS A 671 -21.73 -4.43 29.31
CA LYS A 671 -21.06 -4.17 30.60
C LYS A 671 -20.16 -2.93 30.54
N TYR A 672 -19.54 -2.68 29.38
CA TYR A 672 -18.69 -1.51 29.10
C TYR A 672 -19.51 -0.20 29.05
N GLU A 673 -20.67 -0.20 28.37
CA GLU A 673 -21.57 0.97 28.34
C GLU A 673 -22.16 1.32 29.72
N GLU A 674 -22.35 0.33 30.59
CA GLU A 674 -22.86 0.53 31.95
C GLU A 674 -21.81 1.14 32.89
N GLU A 675 -20.52 0.91 32.63
CA GLU A 675 -19.39 1.52 33.34
C GLU A 675 -19.07 2.94 32.85
N GLU A 676 -19.18 3.24 31.55
CA GLU A 676 -19.06 4.61 31.03
C GLU A 676 -20.17 5.56 31.50
N ARG A 677 -21.38 5.03 31.76
CA ARG A 677 -22.50 5.83 32.29
C ARG A 677 -22.37 6.18 33.77
N ARG A 678 -21.43 5.58 34.51
CA ARG A 678 -21.36 5.63 35.97
C ARG A 678 -20.25 6.54 36.47
#